data_AF-A0A1I8Q0E4-F1
#
_entry.id   AF-A0A1I8Q0E4-F1
#
_cell.length_a   1.000
_cell.length_b   1.000
_cell.length_c   1.000
_cell.angle_alpha   90.00
_cell.angle_beta   90.00
_cell.angle_gamma   90.00
#
_symmetry.space_group_name_H-M   'P 1'
#
loop_
_entity.id
_entity.type
_entity.pdbx_description
1 polymer ?
#
loop_
_entity_poly.entity_id
_entity_poly.type
_entity_poly.pdbx_seq_one_letter_code
_entity_poly.pdbx_strand_id
1 'polypeptide(L)'
;MPWATESNSQDNTIAINARVAKEIGLTENDTVKCTLVVDVPILRNVFLTPVSLKDWEIIELSSEQISRTTLEQTKIVNSNQILVVWINKSMQVALTVDRLKPNIVYGRIDHTTQLVIAPNLQSGTNLETENISRSKTLTQVNGNKQEGSNYISRSTTVSEMKQLKRTQSLSKTNRHDKMERLKKDLNREVAKFVEFRIISGEWSNGSQISDVFVNKENWPHHMDAMSIYSLKTMADREYYVRVRLVDESENLQNIHPTLEMNVNLMNLLQVKELEKVVLKPKPININFLEKIELFSNKKTHYKVLENSFKRFVREKTNGGKLLLNQDEVVRLESDENLIVTVGILPEHFRYCVIDSQLLKENKIYAADLLRKVDDVIEVQPTTTKSPLCKKDVIELREFNLKVEDLTSELKTSLCLDSNNSVLKQGNILLTGKSGTGKTVVVERILDELIRKPYFCYFDIFYCTRSKGRKAESVQKDLRTVFTTCLQNAPSILVLENLDVLAHASTDQAAQDSEYFNRIADIVHQLIVQYTSHHPIAVIATANEVQSLNKRLYSPRGRHLFQTIASLPSLEKYDRETVLKELCSHIESESLDFERFAILTEGYNKGDLVQLVERAIFYAYRLSKNHPILLNEHLKESLENTNSYCLQGIENHQLTDNDPNADGIMHGDNIPGLEPVVSVLEEVLMWPSRYPSIFNESPLRNQAGVLLYGPPGTGKTFLVSTLVKLWNLRTISVKGPELLAKYIGQSEENVRNLFNRARNAKPCVLFFDEFDSLAPKRGHDSTGVTDRVVNQLLTELDGVEGLNGVTVIAATSRPELLDPALLRSGRIDRLVECTLPDFPSRLAIFESFSNKLYLDEAVELEYFADKSENYTGADIQSIFTSANMIAVKEAISEFGQEKLPDRIIIKQTHLIEAFNSTRPTLSMADVIRYQKAYARFKNKEKPSRDFVSKRATLA
;
A
#
# COMPACT_ATOMS: atom_id res chain seq x y z
N MET A 1 -15.02 0.29 53.47
CA MET A 1 -16.19 0.67 52.63
C MET A 1 -15.62 1.31 51.37
N PRO A 2 -16.16 0.97 50.20
CA PRO A 2 -15.47 1.13 48.92
C PRO A 2 -15.22 2.60 48.63
N TRP A 3 -13.98 2.95 48.29
CA TRP A 3 -13.73 4.10 47.42
C TRP A 3 -14.50 3.80 46.14
N ALA A 4 -15.55 4.56 45.87
CA ALA A 4 -16.36 4.39 44.67
C ALA A 4 -15.49 4.67 43.45
N THR A 5 -15.05 3.60 42.78
CA THR A 5 -14.64 3.61 41.38
C THR A 5 -15.90 3.51 40.53
N GLU A 6 -16.50 4.65 40.23
CA GLU A 6 -17.55 4.93 39.23
C GLU A 6 -17.95 6.39 39.54
N SER A 7 -17.87 7.40 38.69
CA SER A 7 -18.06 7.49 37.24
C SER A 7 -17.80 8.95 36.81
N ASN A 8 -17.25 9.17 35.61
CA ASN A 8 -17.45 10.41 34.83
C ASN A 8 -17.31 11.76 35.56
N SER A 9 -16.22 12.00 36.28
CA SER A 9 -15.87 13.35 36.72
C SER A 9 -14.67 13.86 35.92
N GLN A 10 -14.83 15.05 35.35
CA GLN A 10 -13.77 15.79 34.64
C GLN A 10 -12.47 15.79 35.46
N ASP A 11 -11.32 15.73 34.78
CA ASP A 11 -9.95 15.45 35.29
C ASP A 11 -9.44 16.29 36.49
N ASN A 12 -10.23 17.22 37.04
CA ASN A 12 -9.81 18.16 38.09
C ASN A 12 -10.66 18.12 39.39
N THR A 13 -11.41 17.05 39.66
CA THR A 13 -12.24 16.94 40.89
C THR A 13 -11.63 15.95 41.90
N ILE A 14 -11.50 16.37 43.16
CA ILE A 14 -10.95 15.55 44.25
C ILE A 14 -12.04 15.28 45.28
N ALA A 15 -12.35 14.01 45.52
CA ALA A 15 -13.28 13.60 46.56
C ALA A 15 -12.54 13.35 47.88
N ILE A 16 -12.93 14.05 48.94
CA ILE A 16 -12.39 13.90 50.31
C ILE A 16 -13.50 13.40 51.23
N ASN A 17 -13.15 12.61 52.25
CA ASN A 17 -14.11 12.16 53.26
C ASN A 17 -14.77 13.37 53.96
N ALA A 18 -16.11 13.38 54.03
CA ALA A 18 -16.87 14.50 54.58
C ALA A 18 -16.49 14.89 56.02
N ARG A 19 -16.08 13.94 56.86
CA ARG A 19 -15.61 14.22 58.22
C ARG A 19 -14.23 14.86 58.23
N VAL A 20 -13.32 14.38 57.38
CA VAL A 20 -11.99 14.99 57.19
C VAL A 20 -12.10 16.40 56.61
N ALA A 21 -12.99 16.61 55.63
CA ALA A 21 -13.25 17.93 55.06
C ALA A 21 -13.77 18.91 56.11
N LYS A 22 -14.72 18.48 56.97
CA LYS A 22 -15.27 19.30 58.05
C LYS A 22 -14.24 19.72 59.09
N GLU A 23 -13.31 18.84 59.46
CA GLU A 23 -12.25 19.13 60.44
C GLU A 23 -11.11 19.98 59.86
N ILE A 24 -10.83 19.88 58.55
CA ILE A 24 -9.87 20.76 57.85
C ILE A 24 -10.51 22.13 57.49
N GLY A 25 -11.83 22.26 57.61
CA GLY A 25 -12.58 23.48 57.31
C GLY A 25 -12.85 23.69 55.82
N LEU A 26 -12.87 22.61 55.03
CA LEU A 26 -13.19 22.64 53.59
C LEU A 26 -14.69 22.41 53.35
N THR A 27 -15.25 23.16 52.42
CA THR A 27 -16.63 23.05 51.95
C THR A 27 -16.68 22.53 50.50
N GLU A 28 -17.83 22.01 50.08
CA GLU A 28 -18.01 21.54 48.70
C GLU A 28 -17.74 22.67 47.70
N ASN A 29 -16.95 22.37 46.66
CA ASN A 29 -16.46 23.29 45.62
C ASN A 29 -15.33 24.25 46.01
N ASP A 30 -14.70 24.09 47.17
CA ASP A 30 -13.48 24.84 47.48
C ASP A 30 -12.32 24.46 46.57
N THR A 31 -11.63 25.47 46.03
CA THR A 31 -10.45 25.24 45.18
C THR A 31 -9.26 24.86 46.03
N VAL A 32 -8.83 23.61 45.94
CA VAL A 32 -7.68 23.07 46.69
C VAL A 32 -6.47 22.93 45.78
N LYS A 33 -5.29 23.40 46.23
CA LYS A 33 -4.03 23.17 45.53
C LYS A 33 -3.41 21.86 46.01
N CYS A 34 -3.34 20.87 45.14
CA CYS A 34 -2.66 19.62 45.42
C CYS A 34 -1.25 19.63 44.82
N THR A 35 -0.27 19.27 45.64
CA THR A 35 1.13 19.13 45.20
C THR A 35 1.57 17.70 45.43
N LEU A 36 2.19 17.09 44.42
CA LEU A 36 2.74 15.75 44.53
C LEU A 36 4.06 15.83 45.31
N VAL A 37 4.11 15.15 46.45
CA VAL A 37 5.34 15.01 47.23
C VAL A 37 5.94 13.64 46.94
N VAL A 38 7.11 13.64 46.29
CA VAL A 38 7.90 12.43 46.01
C VAL A 38 8.92 12.28 47.13
N ASP A 39 9.08 11.05 47.65
CA ASP A 39 9.99 10.67 48.74
C ASP A 39 9.62 11.21 50.13
N VAL A 40 8.65 10.54 50.77
CA VAL A 40 8.25 10.81 52.15
C VAL A 40 9.13 10.02 53.13
N PRO A 41 9.86 10.66 54.06
CA PRO A 41 10.72 9.98 55.04
C PRO A 41 9.91 9.12 56.03
N ILE A 42 10.47 7.97 56.43
CA ILE A 42 9.83 7.04 57.38
C ILE A 42 9.97 7.57 58.82
N LEU A 43 8.86 7.61 59.54
CA LEU A 43 8.80 8.07 60.92
C LEU A 43 9.20 6.95 61.90
N ARG A 44 9.93 7.29 62.96
CA ARG A 44 10.24 6.34 64.06
C ARG A 44 9.18 6.37 65.14
N ASN A 45 8.77 7.56 65.58
CA ASN A 45 7.73 7.73 66.59
C ASN A 45 6.75 8.83 66.20
N VAL A 46 5.46 8.58 66.41
CA VAL A 46 4.38 9.55 66.21
C VAL A 46 3.67 9.73 67.55
N PHE A 47 3.59 10.96 68.04
CA PHE A 47 2.91 11.27 69.29
C PHE A 47 1.51 11.80 69.00
N LEU A 48 0.53 11.18 69.64
CA LEU A 48 -0.88 11.41 69.39
C LEU A 48 -1.60 11.77 70.69
N THR A 49 -2.62 12.63 70.59
CA THR A 49 -3.56 12.93 71.67
C THR A 49 -4.99 12.64 71.21
N PRO A 50 -5.85 12.07 72.08
CA PRO A 50 -7.26 11.88 71.77
C PRO A 50 -8.02 13.22 71.76
N VAL A 51 -8.88 13.42 70.76
CA VAL A 51 -9.66 14.67 70.63
C VAL A 51 -10.77 14.76 71.70
N SER A 52 -11.34 13.63 72.12
CA SER A 52 -12.40 13.55 73.13
C SER A 52 -12.09 12.55 74.25
N LEU A 53 -12.74 12.70 75.42
CA LEU A 53 -12.73 11.68 76.47
C LEU A 53 -13.33 10.35 75.99
N LYS A 54 -14.34 10.40 75.10
CA LYS A 54 -14.89 9.19 74.47
C LYS A 54 -13.89 8.49 73.56
N ASP A 55 -13.08 9.27 72.83
CA ASP A 55 -12.02 8.73 71.98
C ASP A 55 -10.95 8.05 72.83
N TRP A 56 -10.62 8.62 74.00
CA TRP A 56 -9.69 8.02 74.96
C TRP A 56 -10.18 6.66 75.51
N GLU A 57 -11.44 6.56 75.95
CA GLU A 57 -12.02 5.29 76.44
C GLU A 57 -11.98 4.20 75.34
N ILE A 58 -12.26 4.58 74.10
CA ILE A 58 -12.22 3.65 72.97
C ILE A 58 -10.77 3.20 72.69
N ILE A 59 -9.79 4.09 72.76
CA ILE A 59 -8.37 3.75 72.57
C ILE A 59 -7.88 2.80 73.66
N GLU A 60 -8.25 3.04 74.91
CA GLU A 60 -7.87 2.20 76.05
C GLU A 60 -8.40 0.77 75.88
N LEU A 61 -9.63 0.62 75.41
CA LEU A 61 -10.28 -0.67 75.16
C LEU A 61 -9.80 -1.38 73.88
N SER A 62 -9.20 -0.68 72.91
CA SER A 62 -8.93 -1.22 71.56
C SER A 62 -7.56 -0.87 70.96
N SER A 63 -6.55 -0.61 71.80
CA SER A 63 -5.20 -0.19 71.39
C SER A 63 -4.51 -1.14 70.40
N GLU A 64 -4.64 -2.46 70.57
CA GLU A 64 -4.04 -3.46 69.66
C GLU A 64 -4.67 -3.40 68.26
N GLN A 65 -5.98 -3.17 68.17
CA GLN A 65 -6.68 -3.06 66.89
C GLN A 65 -6.32 -1.76 66.16
N ILE A 66 -6.25 -0.64 66.88
CA ILE A 66 -5.85 0.65 66.32
C ILE A 66 -4.45 0.55 65.70
N SER A 67 -3.47 -0.06 66.40
CA SER A 67 -2.12 -0.21 65.86
C SER A 67 -2.06 -1.03 64.56
N ARG A 68 -2.95 -2.01 64.40
CA ARG A 68 -3.03 -2.83 63.18
C ARG A 68 -3.73 -2.08 62.05
N THR A 69 -4.85 -1.42 62.33
CA THR A 69 -5.68 -0.76 61.32
C THR A 69 -5.13 0.58 60.86
N THR A 70 -4.31 1.26 61.66
CA THR A 70 -3.71 2.55 61.28
C THR A 70 -2.86 2.45 60.01
N LEU A 71 -2.04 1.41 59.85
CA LEU A 71 -1.18 1.24 58.68
C LEU A 71 -1.98 0.95 57.38
N GLU A 72 -3.13 0.31 57.53
CA GLU A 72 -4.03 0.02 56.41
C GLU A 72 -4.77 1.27 55.93
N GLN A 73 -5.05 2.20 56.85
CA GLN A 73 -5.90 3.37 56.59
C GLN A 73 -5.12 4.66 56.31
N THR A 74 -3.97 4.86 56.97
CA THR A 74 -3.16 6.08 56.82
C THR A 74 -1.68 5.75 56.69
N LYS A 75 -1.10 6.11 55.54
CA LYS A 75 0.34 5.92 55.27
C LYS A 75 1.16 7.20 55.49
N ILE A 76 0.54 8.37 55.43
CA ILE A 76 1.23 9.66 55.51
C ILE A 76 0.55 10.50 56.60
N VAL A 77 1.36 11.12 57.45
CA VAL A 77 0.90 11.94 58.57
C VAL A 77 1.68 13.24 58.63
N ASN A 78 0.97 14.34 58.89
CA ASN A 78 1.53 15.67 59.11
C ASN A 78 1.44 16.06 60.60
N SER A 79 2.36 16.90 61.06
CA SER A 79 2.24 17.60 62.34
C SER A 79 0.93 18.40 62.40
N ASN A 80 0.25 18.40 63.55
CA ASN A 80 -1.05 19.04 63.79
C ASN A 80 -2.22 18.50 62.94
N GLN A 81 -2.07 17.35 62.29
CA GLN A 81 -3.16 16.70 61.57
C GLN A 81 -4.09 15.95 62.53
N ILE A 82 -5.40 16.01 62.27
CA ILE A 82 -6.39 15.14 62.90
C ILE A 82 -6.49 13.85 62.07
N LEU A 83 -6.12 12.73 62.69
CA LEU A 83 -6.23 11.38 62.14
C LEU A 83 -7.54 10.76 62.59
N VAL A 84 -8.38 10.35 61.63
CA VAL A 84 -9.59 9.58 61.90
C VAL A 84 -9.31 8.12 61.60
N VAL A 85 -9.25 7.29 62.64
CA VAL A 85 -8.96 5.85 62.53
C VAL A 85 -10.25 5.08 62.77
N TRP A 86 -10.63 4.24 61.81
CA TRP A 86 -11.76 3.33 61.94
C TRP A 86 -11.29 2.04 62.59
N ILE A 87 -11.85 1.70 63.73
CA ILE A 87 -11.59 0.41 64.37
C ILE A 87 -12.45 -0.65 63.68
N ASN A 88 -13.76 -0.35 63.53
CA ASN A 88 -14.76 -1.21 62.89
C ASN A 88 -15.66 -0.38 61.97
N LYS A 89 -16.59 -1.03 61.23
CA LYS A 89 -17.55 -0.35 60.33
C LYS A 89 -18.39 0.75 61.01
N SER A 90 -18.57 0.70 62.33
CA SER A 90 -19.40 1.62 63.13
C SER A 90 -18.62 2.42 64.19
N MET A 91 -17.34 2.12 64.44
CA MET A 91 -16.54 2.78 65.48
C MET A 91 -15.32 3.46 64.86
N GLN A 92 -15.14 4.74 65.19
CA GLN A 92 -14.05 5.57 64.72
C GLN A 92 -13.52 6.43 65.86
N VAL A 93 -12.23 6.71 65.85
CA VAL A 93 -11.51 7.49 66.85
C VAL A 93 -10.80 8.65 66.16
N ALA A 94 -10.87 9.84 66.74
CA ALA A 94 -10.12 11.00 66.28
C ALA A 94 -8.88 11.23 67.17
N LEU A 95 -7.71 11.33 66.54
CA LEU A 95 -6.40 11.54 67.17
C LEU A 95 -5.71 12.75 66.57
N THR A 96 -5.28 13.70 67.39
CA THR A 96 -4.44 14.83 66.98
C THR A 96 -2.97 14.42 67.01
N VAL A 97 -2.24 14.75 65.94
CA VAL A 97 -0.79 14.50 65.84
C VAL A 97 -0.04 15.68 66.44
N ASP A 98 0.49 15.52 67.65
CA ASP A 98 1.16 16.61 68.35
C ASP A 98 2.59 16.82 67.85
N ARG A 99 3.35 15.71 67.72
CA ARG A 99 4.75 15.78 67.31
C ARG A 99 5.20 14.52 66.59
N LEU A 100 6.13 14.71 65.65
CA LEU A 100 6.76 13.66 64.85
C LEU A 100 8.23 13.50 65.23
N LYS A 101 8.76 12.27 65.22
CA LYS A 101 10.20 11.98 65.35
C LYS A 101 10.68 11.14 64.14
N PRO A 102 11.70 11.60 63.38
CA PRO A 102 12.42 12.89 63.46
C PRO A 102 11.50 14.11 63.30
N ASN A 103 11.95 15.31 63.69
CA ASN A 103 11.11 16.51 63.69
C ASN A 103 10.98 17.07 62.27
N ILE A 104 10.02 16.54 61.53
CA ILE A 104 9.71 16.85 60.12
C ILE A 104 8.23 17.24 60.02
N VAL A 105 7.89 18.03 59.00
CA VAL A 105 6.51 18.52 58.81
C VAL A 105 5.57 17.34 58.51
N TYR A 106 5.94 16.46 57.59
CA TYR A 106 5.15 15.29 57.23
C TYR A 106 6.06 14.06 57.11
N GLY A 107 5.53 12.87 57.36
CA GLY A 107 6.28 11.62 57.27
C GLY A 107 5.40 10.40 57.04
N ARG A 108 6.03 9.29 56.65
CA ARG A 108 5.36 8.03 56.33
C ARG A 108 5.36 7.13 57.55
N ILE A 109 4.21 6.54 57.85
CA ILE A 109 4.10 5.48 58.86
C ILE A 109 4.40 4.15 58.19
N ASP A 110 5.27 3.36 58.82
CA ASP A 110 5.61 2.00 58.39
C ASP A 110 5.48 1.02 59.57
N HIS A 111 5.61 -0.28 59.32
CA HIS A 111 5.47 -1.32 60.34
C HIS A 111 6.43 -1.17 61.54
N THR A 112 7.51 -0.41 61.37
CA THR A 112 8.51 -0.12 62.42
C THR A 112 8.25 1.18 63.18
N THR A 113 7.21 1.94 62.82
CA THR A 113 6.87 3.23 63.46
C THR A 113 6.07 2.98 64.76
N GLN A 114 6.51 3.55 65.88
CA GLN A 114 5.81 3.46 67.16
C GLN A 114 4.82 4.63 67.33
N LEU A 115 3.54 4.31 67.53
CA LEU A 115 2.50 5.28 67.91
C LEU A 115 2.47 5.42 69.43
N VAL A 116 2.66 6.65 69.93
CA VAL A 116 2.66 6.96 71.37
C VAL A 116 1.48 7.87 71.66
N ILE A 117 0.50 7.38 72.41
CA ILE A 117 -0.72 8.13 72.74
C ILE A 117 -0.59 8.70 74.16
N ALA A 118 -0.79 10.01 74.33
CA ALA A 118 -0.81 10.65 75.64
C ALA A 118 -2.22 10.60 76.28
N PRO A 119 -2.33 10.42 77.62
CA PRO A 119 -3.61 10.43 78.32
C PRO A 119 -4.26 11.82 78.33
N ASN A 120 -5.58 11.87 78.15
CA ASN A 120 -6.36 13.12 78.12
C ASN A 120 -6.59 13.66 79.54
N LEU A 121 -5.90 14.75 79.92
CA LEU A 121 -6.11 15.47 81.17
C LEU A 121 -7.05 16.67 80.93
N GLN A 122 -8.36 16.42 80.87
CA GLN A 122 -9.37 17.48 80.98
C GLN A 122 -10.47 17.07 81.97
N SER A 123 -10.23 17.36 83.25
CA SER A 123 -11.25 17.47 84.29
C SER A 123 -11.45 18.95 84.65
N GLY A 124 -12.69 19.44 84.48
CA GLY A 124 -13.18 20.76 84.92
C GLY A 124 -13.04 21.84 83.84
N THR A 125 -14.10 22.47 83.33
CA THR A 125 -15.22 23.09 84.05
C THR A 125 -16.33 23.52 83.07
N ASN A 126 -17.56 23.40 83.59
CA ASN A 126 -18.80 24.14 83.31
C ASN A 126 -19.54 24.01 81.98
N LEU A 127 -20.63 23.24 82.10
CA LEU A 127 -21.93 23.34 81.44
C LEU A 127 -22.46 24.78 81.43
N GLU A 128 -23.00 25.21 80.29
CA GLU A 128 -24.36 25.76 80.27
C GLU A 128 -25.07 25.40 78.94
N THR A 129 -26.33 25.08 79.14
CA THR A 129 -27.29 24.32 78.35
C THR A 129 -27.99 25.13 77.25
N GLU A 130 -28.36 24.39 76.21
CA GLU A 130 -29.65 24.46 75.50
C GLU A 130 -30.12 25.80 74.89
N ASN A 131 -30.39 25.81 73.57
CA ASN A 131 -31.76 25.51 73.14
C ASN A 131 -31.93 25.21 71.65
N ILE A 132 -32.82 24.25 71.46
CA ILE A 132 -33.38 23.66 70.25
C ILE A 132 -34.40 24.62 69.61
N SER A 133 -34.54 24.62 68.27
CA SER A 133 -35.82 24.58 67.51
C SER A 133 -35.60 25.00 66.06
N ARG A 134 -35.65 24.09 65.09
CA ARG A 134 -36.86 23.66 64.35
C ARG A 134 -37.43 24.71 63.39
N SER A 135 -37.05 24.50 62.13
CA SER A 135 -37.96 24.13 61.01
C SER A 135 -38.78 25.21 60.29
N LYS A 136 -38.92 24.93 58.98
CA LYS A 136 -40.03 25.28 58.07
C LYS A 136 -40.04 26.72 57.53
N THR A 137 -40.43 27.03 56.30
CA THR A 137 -40.66 26.38 54.99
C THR A 137 -41.23 27.52 54.15
N LEU A 138 -40.93 27.57 52.83
CA LEU A 138 -41.71 28.25 51.76
C LEU A 138 -41.80 29.81 51.92
N THR A 139 -41.75 30.64 50.89
CA THR A 139 -42.63 30.71 49.72
C THR A 139 -42.13 31.86 48.81
N GLN A 140 -42.31 31.72 47.50
CA GLN A 140 -42.76 32.73 46.50
C GLN A 140 -42.05 34.11 46.37
N VAL A 141 -41.43 34.40 45.22
CA VAL A 141 -41.96 35.06 43.99
C VAL A 141 -41.76 36.59 43.96
N ASN A 142 -41.00 37.00 42.93
CA ASN A 142 -40.98 38.26 42.15
C ASN A 142 -40.90 39.66 42.82
N GLY A 143 -40.02 40.49 42.27
CA GLY A 143 -40.38 41.87 41.91
C GLY A 143 -39.36 42.98 42.20
N ASN A 144 -38.64 43.39 41.15
CA ASN A 144 -38.26 44.77 40.77
C ASN A 144 -37.73 45.80 41.79
N LYS A 145 -36.48 46.23 41.51
CA LYS A 145 -35.99 47.61 41.20
C LYS A 145 -36.19 48.77 42.20
N GLN A 146 -35.15 49.64 42.17
CA GLN A 146 -35.00 51.01 42.67
C GLN A 146 -34.77 51.17 44.18
N GLU A 147 -34.06 52.15 44.72
CA GLU A 147 -33.04 53.15 44.32
C GLU A 147 -32.60 53.79 45.66
N GLY A 148 -31.43 54.46 45.69
CA GLY A 148 -31.09 55.48 46.70
C GLY A 148 -30.42 54.96 47.99
N SER A 149 -29.09 54.93 48.08
CA SER A 149 -28.23 56.04 48.57
C SER A 149 -28.37 56.37 50.06
N ASN A 150 -27.31 56.14 50.84
CA ASN A 150 -26.66 57.22 51.60
C ASN A 150 -25.25 56.84 52.04
N TYR A 151 -24.31 57.67 51.61
CA TYR A 151 -22.87 57.63 51.85
C TYR A 151 -22.51 58.12 53.26
N ILE A 152 -21.44 57.56 53.83
CA ILE A 152 -20.48 58.32 54.65
C ILE A 152 -19.06 58.11 54.07
N SER A 153 -18.63 59.18 53.40
CA SER A 153 -17.30 59.80 53.17
C SER A 153 -16.22 59.55 54.24
N ARG A 154 -14.90 59.75 54.08
CA ARG A 154 -13.91 60.22 53.07
C ARG A 154 -12.53 60.08 53.76
N SER A 155 -11.40 59.88 53.08
CA SER A 155 -10.51 60.96 52.62
C SER A 155 -9.43 60.38 51.68
N THR A 156 -9.40 60.74 50.38
CA THR A 156 -8.65 61.85 49.72
C THR A 156 -7.12 61.63 49.68
N THR A 157 -6.39 61.76 48.57
CA THR A 157 -6.63 62.56 47.35
C THR A 157 -5.68 62.15 46.23
N VAL A 158 -6.21 62.21 45.00
CA VAL A 158 -5.49 62.28 43.74
C VAL A 158 -5.03 63.72 43.53
N SER A 159 -3.75 63.90 43.23
CA SER A 159 -3.22 65.08 42.55
C SER A 159 -2.29 64.59 41.43
N GLU A 160 -2.46 65.16 40.24
CA GLU A 160 -1.53 65.04 39.09
C GLU A 160 -1.78 63.91 38.07
N MET A 161 -3.03 63.83 37.61
CA MET A 161 -3.33 63.46 36.22
C MET A 161 -2.95 64.63 35.29
N LYS A 162 -1.66 64.94 35.15
CA LYS A 162 -1.14 65.91 34.14
C LYS A 162 0.28 65.61 33.63
N GLN A 163 0.76 64.38 33.76
CA GLN A 163 2.00 63.90 33.11
C GLN A 163 1.82 62.52 32.42
N LEU A 164 0.76 62.36 31.61
CA LEU A 164 0.53 61.14 30.82
C LEU A 164 1.18 61.18 29.42
N LYS A 165 2.41 61.71 29.32
CA LYS A 165 3.20 61.69 28.08
C LYS A 165 4.67 61.26 28.22
N ARG A 166 5.10 60.66 29.34
CA ARG A 166 6.52 60.27 29.47
C ARG A 166 6.86 58.95 30.19
N THR A 167 5.94 58.00 30.31
CA THR A 167 6.20 56.70 30.97
C THR A 167 5.63 55.50 30.20
N GLN A 168 5.79 55.46 28.88
CA GLN A 168 5.54 54.26 28.06
C GLN A 168 6.74 53.28 27.98
N SER A 169 7.85 53.54 28.67
CA SER A 169 9.08 52.74 28.55
C SER A 169 9.36 51.78 29.71
N LEU A 170 8.53 51.73 30.76
CA LEU A 170 8.78 50.91 31.97
C LEU A 170 7.80 49.74 32.17
N SER A 171 6.80 49.56 31.29
CA SER A 171 5.78 48.50 31.41
C SER A 171 6.04 47.25 30.55
N LYS A 172 7.06 47.28 29.66
CA LYS A 172 7.42 46.12 28.82
C LYS A 172 8.28 45.09 29.55
N THR A 173 9.12 45.51 30.51
CA THR A 173 10.00 44.63 31.28
C THR A 173 9.20 43.72 32.21
N ASN A 174 8.22 44.25 32.94
CA ASN A 174 7.39 43.45 33.86
C ASN A 174 6.50 42.42 33.15
N ARG A 175 6.09 42.67 31.91
CA ARG A 175 5.31 41.69 31.14
C ARG A 175 6.21 40.58 30.60
N HIS A 176 7.43 40.91 30.20
CA HIS A 176 8.44 39.94 29.79
C HIS A 176 8.89 39.06 30.97
N ASP A 177 9.13 39.64 32.15
CA ASP A 177 9.48 38.89 33.36
C ASP A 177 8.35 38.00 33.85
N LYS A 178 7.10 38.47 33.74
CA LYS A 178 5.92 37.68 34.12
C LYS A 178 5.65 36.56 33.11
N MET A 179 5.90 36.80 31.83
CA MET A 179 5.83 35.79 30.77
C MET A 179 6.97 34.78 30.88
N GLU A 180 8.18 35.20 31.22
CA GLU A 180 9.32 34.31 31.47
C GLU A 180 9.10 33.48 32.73
N ARG A 181 8.57 34.06 33.81
CA ARG A 181 8.18 33.30 35.00
C ARG A 181 7.08 32.28 34.68
N LEU A 182 6.05 32.67 33.94
CA LEU A 182 5.02 31.74 33.44
C LEU A 182 5.60 30.64 32.55
N LYS A 183 6.54 30.96 31.66
CA LYS A 183 7.24 29.99 30.80
C LYS A 183 8.11 29.04 31.63
N LYS A 184 8.73 29.55 32.69
CA LYS A 184 9.57 28.79 33.63
C LYS A 184 8.75 27.91 34.58
N ASP A 185 7.55 28.36 34.95
CA ASP A 185 6.58 27.62 35.75
C ASP A 185 5.87 26.54 34.91
N LEU A 186 5.46 26.86 33.67
CA LEU A 186 4.98 25.86 32.69
C LEU A 186 6.05 24.80 32.40
N ASN A 187 7.31 25.19 32.19
CA ASN A 187 8.43 24.24 32.01
C ASN A 187 8.73 23.39 33.26
N ARG A 188 8.25 23.78 34.46
CA ARG A 188 8.31 22.96 35.68
C ARG A 188 7.15 21.96 35.76
N GLU A 189 6.01 22.27 35.16
CA GLU A 189 4.78 21.48 35.17
C GLU A 189 4.70 20.45 34.02
N VAL A 190 5.41 20.67 32.90
CA VAL A 190 5.51 19.67 31.82
C VAL A 190 6.25 18.44 32.35
N ALA A 191 5.61 17.27 32.25
CA ALA A 191 6.23 16.02 32.60
C ALA A 191 7.52 15.84 31.79
N LYS A 192 8.66 15.78 32.47
CA LYS A 192 9.98 15.63 31.84
C LYS A 192 10.15 14.21 31.33
N PHE A 193 9.32 13.75 30.41
CA PHE A 193 9.56 12.50 29.72
C PHE A 193 9.28 12.72 28.26
N VAL A 194 10.19 12.26 27.43
CA VAL A 194 10.10 12.43 25.98
C VAL A 194 10.29 11.06 25.36
N GLU A 195 9.39 10.74 24.45
CA GLU A 195 9.45 9.52 23.65
C GLU A 195 10.40 9.77 22.50
N PHE A 196 11.41 8.93 22.39
CA PHE A 196 12.33 8.92 21.26
C PHE A 196 12.22 7.60 20.52
N ARG A 197 12.51 7.65 19.22
CA ARG A 197 12.62 6.48 18.36
C ARG A 197 14.06 6.00 18.28
N ILE A 198 14.27 4.69 18.37
CA ILE A 198 15.62 4.14 18.32
C ILE A 198 16.09 3.89 16.89
N ILE A 199 17.33 4.27 16.61
CA ILE A 199 18.06 3.96 15.37
C ILE A 199 19.36 3.25 15.75
N SER A 200 19.79 2.28 14.95
CA SER A 200 21.13 1.68 15.08
C SER A 200 22.21 2.68 14.66
N GLY A 201 23.12 3.00 15.58
CA GLY A 201 24.30 3.80 15.28
C GLY A 201 25.57 2.93 15.28
N GLU A 202 26.43 3.13 14.28
CA GLU A 202 27.80 2.63 14.30
C GLU A 202 28.70 3.62 15.07
N TRP A 203 29.48 3.12 16.02
CA TRP A 203 30.23 3.98 16.94
C TRP A 203 31.72 3.98 16.64
N SER A 204 32.32 5.17 16.65
CA SER A 204 33.78 5.36 16.59
C SER A 204 34.45 5.00 17.93
N ASN A 205 35.77 4.75 17.89
CA ASN A 205 36.63 4.19 18.96
C ASN A 205 36.75 5.05 20.26
N GLY A 206 35.65 5.60 20.77
CA GLY A 206 35.63 6.59 21.85
C GLY A 206 34.39 6.54 22.75
N SER A 207 33.23 6.09 22.25
CA SER A 207 31.94 6.09 22.99
C SER A 207 31.71 4.82 23.82
N GLN A 208 30.95 4.96 24.90
CA GLN A 208 30.60 3.85 25.81
C GLN A 208 29.22 3.31 25.50
N ILE A 209 28.96 2.03 25.84
CA ILE A 209 27.68 1.34 25.62
C ILE A 209 26.48 2.13 26.20
N SER A 210 26.69 2.89 27.27
CA SER A 210 25.69 3.75 27.89
C SER A 210 25.51 5.15 27.25
N ASP A 211 26.33 5.54 26.29
CA ASP A 211 26.16 6.80 25.55
C ASP A 211 25.15 6.62 24.42
N VAL A 212 24.29 7.61 24.22
CA VAL A 212 23.29 7.59 23.17
C VAL A 212 23.25 8.97 22.51
N PHE A 213 23.10 9.01 21.19
CA PHE A 213 23.23 10.24 20.42
C PHE A 213 21.87 10.77 19.96
N VAL A 214 21.70 12.09 20.01
CA VAL A 214 20.51 12.81 19.51
C VAL A 214 20.96 14.01 18.70
N ASN A 215 20.28 14.28 17.59
CA ASN A 215 20.51 15.50 16.82
C ASN A 215 20.07 16.73 17.63
N LYS A 216 20.90 17.77 17.65
CA LYS A 216 20.65 18.99 18.43
C LYS A 216 19.33 19.68 18.09
N GLU A 217 18.89 19.61 16.84
CA GLU A 217 17.61 20.19 16.39
C GLU A 217 16.38 19.42 16.86
N ASN A 218 16.52 18.10 17.09
CA ASN A 218 15.44 17.23 17.56
C ASN A 218 15.40 17.15 19.10
N TRP A 219 16.35 17.80 19.80
CA TRP A 219 16.40 17.81 21.24
C TRP A 219 15.44 18.85 21.85
N PRO A 220 14.52 18.46 22.75
CA PRO A 220 13.58 19.39 23.35
C PRO A 220 14.27 20.46 24.19
N HIS A 221 13.97 21.74 23.94
CA HIS A 221 14.59 22.88 24.65
C HIS A 221 14.40 22.89 26.18
N HIS A 222 13.45 22.11 26.72
CA HIS A 222 13.18 22.02 28.16
C HIS A 222 13.98 20.90 28.86
N MET A 223 14.78 20.14 28.11
CA MET A 223 15.51 18.96 28.57
C MET A 223 17.02 19.29 28.67
N ASP A 224 17.66 18.95 29.78
CA ASP A 224 19.08 19.30 30.03
C ASP A 224 20.02 18.21 29.50
N ALA A 225 20.82 18.54 28.50
CA ALA A 225 21.77 17.61 27.90
C ALA A 225 22.87 17.13 28.87
N MET A 226 23.10 17.86 29.97
CA MET A 226 24.11 17.49 30.98
C MET A 226 23.58 16.55 32.07
N SER A 227 22.28 16.25 32.06
CA SER A 227 21.66 15.35 33.03
C SER A 227 21.65 13.88 32.56
N ILE A 228 21.47 12.96 33.51
CA ILE A 228 21.42 11.52 33.24
C ILE A 228 19.96 11.13 33.04
N TYR A 229 19.71 10.26 32.06
CA TYR A 229 18.38 9.81 31.72
C TYR A 229 18.20 8.33 32.05
N SER A 230 17.06 7.97 32.64
CA SER A 230 16.59 6.59 32.64
C SER A 230 15.82 6.34 31.35
N LEU A 231 16.37 5.46 30.53
CA LEU A 231 15.80 4.92 29.31
C LEU A 231 14.89 3.77 29.68
N LYS A 232 13.60 3.87 29.32
CA LYS A 232 12.59 2.87 29.62
C LYS A 232 11.97 2.32 28.34
N THR A 233 12.03 1.00 28.16
CA THR A 233 11.47 0.30 27.00
C THR A 233 9.98 -0.01 27.19
N MET A 234 9.30 -0.40 26.11
CA MET A 234 7.89 -0.84 26.16
C MET A 234 7.71 -2.13 26.98
N ALA A 235 8.75 -2.96 27.09
CA ALA A 235 8.79 -4.15 27.94
C ALA A 235 9.12 -3.84 29.42
N ASP A 236 9.01 -2.58 29.84
CA ASP A 236 9.25 -2.10 31.21
C ASP A 236 10.71 -2.29 31.70
N ARG A 237 11.67 -2.46 30.78
CA ARG A 237 13.09 -2.54 31.13
C ARG A 237 13.67 -1.14 31.25
N GLU A 238 14.41 -0.91 32.32
CA GLU A 238 15.02 0.39 32.62
C GLU A 238 16.54 0.29 32.55
N TYR A 239 17.17 1.23 31.83
CA TYR A 239 18.62 1.35 31.69
C TYR A 239 19.03 2.81 31.80
N TYR A 240 20.17 3.12 32.40
CA TYR A 240 20.60 4.51 32.55
C TYR A 240 21.58 4.88 31.45
N VAL A 241 21.32 6.03 30.85
CA VAL A 241 21.95 6.48 29.61
C VAL A 241 22.37 7.93 29.74
N ARG A 242 23.47 8.26 29.07
CA ARG A 242 23.88 9.63 28.80
C ARG A 242 23.51 10.01 27.38
N VAL A 243 22.86 11.17 27.23
CA VAL A 243 22.57 11.73 25.92
C VAL A 243 23.72 12.64 25.48
N ARG A 244 24.25 12.42 24.27
CA ARG A 244 25.22 13.31 23.61
C ARG A 244 24.57 13.94 22.39
N LEU A 245 24.75 15.25 22.24
CA LEU A 245 24.20 15.98 21.09
C LEU A 245 25.22 15.97 19.95
N VAL A 246 24.77 15.61 18.75
CA VAL A 246 25.57 15.65 17.51
C VAL A 246 25.10 16.83 16.65
N ASP A 247 26.07 17.60 16.16
CA ASP A 247 25.88 18.67 15.17
C ASP A 247 26.22 18.07 13.79
N GLU A 248 25.27 17.43 13.11
CA GLU A 248 25.43 17.04 11.71
C GLU A 248 24.95 18.16 10.78
N SER A 249 25.75 18.46 9.76
CA SER A 249 25.59 19.60 8.83
C SER A 249 24.52 19.40 7.74
N GLU A 250 23.77 18.30 7.76
CA GLU A 250 22.73 18.02 6.77
C GLU A 250 21.42 17.56 7.45
N ASN A 251 20.41 18.40 7.29
CA ASN A 251 18.98 18.06 7.18
C ASN A 251 18.07 18.02 8.43
N LEU A 252 17.02 18.85 8.28
CA LEU A 252 15.59 18.67 8.59
C LEU A 252 15.22 18.32 10.04
N GLN A 253 14.58 19.30 10.69
CA GLN A 253 13.86 19.14 11.95
C GLN A 253 12.70 18.14 11.78
N ASN A 254 12.93 16.90 12.19
CA ASN A 254 11.90 15.86 12.19
C ASN A 254 10.95 16.09 13.37
N ILE A 255 9.64 16.01 13.11
CA ILE A 255 8.60 16.13 14.16
C ILE A 255 8.70 14.97 15.16
N HIS A 256 9.22 13.82 14.72
CA HIS A 256 9.45 12.64 15.55
C HIS A 256 10.92 12.55 15.97
N PRO A 257 11.26 12.78 17.24
CA PRO A 257 12.64 12.82 17.68
C PRO A 257 13.26 11.42 17.69
N THR A 258 14.43 11.31 17.10
CA THR A 258 15.19 10.07 16.93
C THR A 258 16.40 10.02 17.86
N LEU A 259 16.79 8.81 18.23
CA LEU A 259 17.78 8.48 19.25
C LEU A 259 18.65 7.34 18.72
N GLU A 260 19.91 7.62 18.46
CA GLU A 260 20.86 6.63 17.94
C GLU A 260 21.50 5.85 19.09
N MET A 261 21.28 4.54 19.11
CA MET A 261 21.77 3.60 20.13
C MET A 261 22.71 2.55 19.55
N ASN A 262 23.60 2.02 20.39
CA ASN A 262 24.45 0.89 20.01
C ASN A 262 23.61 -0.38 19.77
N VAL A 263 23.97 -1.15 18.75
CA VAL A 263 23.42 -2.49 18.52
C VAL A 263 23.58 -3.41 19.73
N ASN A 264 24.69 -3.34 20.46
CA ASN A 264 24.92 -4.10 21.69
C ASN A 264 23.96 -3.70 22.82
N LEU A 265 23.68 -2.40 22.95
CA LEU A 265 22.71 -1.91 23.92
C LEU A 265 21.27 -2.30 23.52
N MET A 266 20.95 -2.26 22.23
CA MET A 266 19.66 -2.73 21.72
C MET A 266 19.44 -4.23 22.01
N ASN A 267 20.45 -5.07 21.79
CA ASN A 267 20.40 -6.50 22.08
C ASN A 267 20.22 -6.78 23.58
N LEU A 268 20.96 -6.06 24.45
CA LEU A 268 20.83 -6.17 25.90
C LEU A 268 19.41 -5.83 26.37
N LEU A 269 18.83 -4.77 25.78
CA LEU A 269 17.47 -4.34 26.11
C LEU A 269 16.38 -5.14 25.38
N GLN A 270 16.75 -6.00 24.41
CA GLN A 270 15.85 -6.69 23.48
C GLN A 270 14.92 -5.74 22.72
N VAL A 271 15.46 -4.59 22.33
CA VAL A 271 14.73 -3.54 21.62
C VAL A 271 15.02 -3.63 20.13
N LYS A 272 14.00 -3.43 19.30
CA LYS A 272 14.14 -3.43 17.84
C LYS A 272 14.36 -2.00 17.31
N GLU A 273 14.92 -1.89 16.12
CA GLU A 273 15.02 -0.62 15.42
C GLU A 273 13.63 0.01 15.22
N LEU A 274 13.55 1.33 15.32
CA LEU A 274 12.34 2.17 15.24
C LEU A 274 11.33 2.02 16.39
N GLU A 275 11.62 1.20 17.40
CA GLU A 275 10.79 1.09 18.60
C GLU A 275 10.85 2.38 19.43
N LYS A 276 9.73 2.71 20.10
CA LYS A 276 9.62 3.89 20.96
C LYS A 276 10.17 3.61 22.35
N VAL A 277 10.91 4.58 22.87
CA VAL A 277 11.54 4.52 24.18
C VAL A 277 11.39 5.83 24.91
N VAL A 278 11.11 5.74 26.20
CA VAL A 278 10.85 6.91 27.05
C VAL A 278 12.13 7.28 27.79
N LEU A 279 12.63 8.49 27.57
CA LEU A 279 13.71 9.07 28.37
C LEU A 279 13.12 9.92 29.51
N LYS A 280 13.48 9.59 30.76
CA LYS A 280 13.12 10.38 31.94
C LYS A 280 14.40 10.90 32.63
N PRO A 281 14.55 12.22 32.89
CA PRO A 281 15.70 12.74 33.60
C PRO A 281 15.67 12.25 35.03
N LYS A 282 16.82 11.75 35.49
CA LYS A 282 17.06 11.46 36.89
C LYS A 282 17.95 12.58 37.45
N PRO A 283 17.55 13.22 38.56
CA PRO A 283 18.43 14.14 39.25
C PRO A 283 19.71 13.39 39.65
N ILE A 284 20.87 14.04 39.48
CA ILE A 284 22.16 13.49 39.87
C ILE A 284 22.18 13.43 41.40
N ASN A 285 21.66 12.35 41.96
CA ASN A 285 21.91 12.04 43.36
C ASN A 285 23.35 11.55 43.42
N ILE A 286 24.16 12.23 44.24
CA ILE A 286 25.51 11.78 44.54
C ILE A 286 25.35 10.46 45.30
N ASN A 287 25.49 9.34 44.61
CA ASN A 287 25.40 8.03 45.23
C ASN A 287 26.58 7.89 46.20
N PHE A 288 26.29 7.66 47.47
CA PHE A 288 27.30 7.27 48.45
C PHE A 288 27.78 5.86 48.10
N LEU A 289 28.77 5.78 47.21
CA LEU A 289 29.39 4.53 46.80
C LEU A 289 30.32 4.04 47.92
N GLU A 290 30.14 2.78 48.35
CA GLU A 290 31.05 2.10 49.28
C GLU A 290 32.21 1.44 48.53
N LYS A 291 31.91 0.70 47.44
CA LYS A 291 32.88 -0.10 46.70
C LYS A 291 32.43 -0.34 45.24
N ILE A 292 33.37 -0.30 44.29
CA ILE A 292 33.20 -0.86 42.94
C ILE A 292 34.00 -2.14 42.85
N GLU A 293 33.35 -3.23 42.44
CA GLU A 293 33.98 -4.52 42.18
C GLU A 293 34.16 -4.73 40.68
N LEU A 294 35.31 -5.25 40.28
CA LEU A 294 35.60 -5.56 38.87
C LEU A 294 35.81 -7.06 38.71
N PHE A 295 35.09 -7.67 37.77
CA PHE A 295 35.19 -9.09 37.44
C PHE A 295 35.80 -9.25 36.04
N SER A 296 36.89 -10.01 35.91
CA SER A 296 37.57 -10.21 34.63
C SER A 296 37.17 -11.52 33.96
N ASN A 297 37.17 -11.56 32.62
CA ASN A 297 37.00 -12.80 31.86
C ASN A 297 38.29 -13.65 31.83
N LYS A 298 39.47 -13.02 31.98
CA LYS A 298 40.79 -13.70 31.99
C LYS A 298 41.41 -13.63 33.39
N LYS A 299 42.09 -14.70 33.82
CA LYS A 299 42.90 -14.69 35.04
C LYS A 299 44.03 -13.67 34.89
N THR A 300 43.86 -12.52 35.53
CA THR A 300 44.79 -11.40 35.49
C THR A 300 45.00 -10.89 36.90
N HIS A 301 46.20 -10.38 37.20
CA HIS A 301 46.51 -9.90 38.54
C HIS A 301 45.66 -8.66 38.87
N TYR A 302 44.95 -8.68 40.00
CA TYR A 302 43.98 -7.65 40.41
C TYR A 302 44.51 -6.19 40.32
N LYS A 303 45.78 -5.96 40.65
CA LYS A 303 46.44 -4.63 40.50
C LYS A 303 46.55 -4.13 39.05
N VAL A 304 46.77 -5.03 38.09
CA VAL A 304 46.82 -4.67 36.66
C VAL A 304 45.44 -4.24 36.21
N LEU A 305 44.41 -4.98 36.63
CA LEU A 305 43.01 -4.68 36.33
C LEU A 305 42.57 -3.32 36.91
N GLU A 306 42.89 -3.05 38.19
CA GLU A 306 42.61 -1.76 38.83
C GLU A 306 43.33 -0.60 38.14
N ASN A 307 44.62 -0.77 37.78
CA ASN A 307 45.39 0.29 37.12
C ASN A 307 44.89 0.56 35.69
N SER A 308 44.58 -0.48 34.92
CA SER A 308 43.98 -0.36 33.58
C SER A 308 42.60 0.27 33.65
N PHE A 309 41.76 -0.10 34.62
CA PHE A 309 40.46 0.52 34.81
C PHE A 309 40.58 1.99 35.26
N LYS A 310 41.49 2.33 36.18
CA LYS A 310 41.76 3.73 36.57
C LYS A 310 42.25 4.57 35.40
N ARG A 311 43.08 3.99 34.52
CA ARG A 311 43.54 4.65 33.29
C ARG A 311 42.39 4.89 32.31
N PHE A 312 41.55 3.88 32.08
CA PHE A 312 40.34 3.99 31.27
C PHE A 312 39.40 5.09 31.79
N VAL A 313 39.12 5.11 33.10
CA VAL A 313 38.27 6.15 33.70
C VAL A 313 38.89 7.53 33.48
N ARG A 314 40.21 7.71 33.64
CA ARG A 314 40.90 8.99 33.40
C ARG A 314 40.80 9.44 31.94
N GLU A 315 41.03 8.54 31.00
CA GLU A 315 40.95 8.83 29.57
C GLU A 315 39.53 9.27 29.17
N LYS A 316 38.50 8.59 29.68
CA LYS A 316 37.09 8.90 29.38
C LYS A 316 36.51 10.08 30.19
N THR A 317 37.07 10.42 31.36
CA THR A 317 36.62 11.58 32.17
C THR A 317 37.16 12.92 31.70
N ASN A 318 38.13 12.96 30.79
CA ASN A 318 38.62 14.22 30.18
C ASN A 318 37.52 15.04 29.46
N GLY A 319 36.36 14.43 29.16
CA GLY A 319 35.21 15.09 28.54
C GLY A 319 33.95 15.23 29.42
N GLY A 320 33.97 14.78 30.69
CA GLY A 320 32.81 14.84 31.60
C GLY A 320 32.81 13.76 32.69
N LYS A 321 31.77 13.72 33.55
CA LYS A 321 31.57 12.62 34.52
C LYS A 321 31.47 11.29 33.79
N LEU A 322 31.63 10.13 34.42
CA LEU A 322 31.46 8.81 33.79
C LEU A 322 30.21 8.12 34.36
N LEU A 323 29.33 7.56 33.52
CA LEU A 323 28.17 6.77 33.96
C LEU A 323 28.53 5.29 33.85
N LEU A 324 28.24 4.51 34.89
CA LEU A 324 28.36 3.05 34.86
C LEU A 324 27.09 2.42 35.44
N ASN A 325 26.56 1.42 34.75
CA ASN A 325 25.45 0.60 35.22
C ASN A 325 25.95 -0.64 35.97
N GLN A 326 25.08 -1.22 36.79
CA GLN A 326 25.34 -2.49 37.46
C GLN A 326 25.48 -3.60 36.40
N ASP A 327 26.52 -4.43 36.56
CA ASP A 327 26.89 -5.52 35.65
C ASP A 327 27.23 -5.07 34.21
N GLU A 328 27.59 -3.80 34.02
CA GLU A 328 28.01 -3.29 32.71
C GLU A 328 29.35 -3.89 32.27
N VAL A 329 29.44 -4.26 30.99
CA VAL A 329 30.64 -4.83 30.38
C VAL A 329 31.46 -3.72 29.72
N VAL A 330 32.72 -3.58 30.14
CA VAL A 330 33.64 -2.56 29.66
C VAL A 330 34.87 -3.22 29.03
N ARG A 331 35.23 -2.78 27.82
CA ARG A 331 36.47 -3.17 27.15
C ARG A 331 37.59 -2.19 27.53
N LEU A 332 38.66 -2.70 28.10
CA LEU A 332 39.85 -1.93 28.44
C LEU A 332 40.85 -1.97 27.27
N GLU A 333 41.20 -0.80 26.73
CA GLU A 333 42.10 -0.62 25.58
C GLU A 333 43.60 -0.89 25.90
N SER A 334 43.89 -1.67 26.94
CA SER A 334 45.27 -2.12 27.22
C SER A 334 45.67 -3.25 26.26
N ASP A 335 46.98 -3.45 26.03
CA ASP A 335 47.62 -4.39 25.08
C ASP A 335 47.08 -5.85 25.02
N GLU A 336 46.14 -6.25 25.88
CA GLU A 336 45.62 -7.62 26.03
C GLU A 336 44.10 -7.80 25.74
N ASN A 337 43.38 -6.77 25.23
CA ASN A 337 41.93 -6.82 24.98
C ASN A 337 41.15 -7.40 26.18
N LEU A 338 41.31 -6.78 27.35
CA LEU A 338 40.68 -7.24 28.59
C LEU A 338 39.23 -6.74 28.67
N ILE A 339 38.30 -7.66 28.90
CA ILE A 339 36.87 -7.40 29.11
C ILE A 339 36.57 -7.58 30.59
N VAL A 340 35.95 -6.56 31.19
CA VAL A 340 35.66 -6.50 32.63
C VAL A 340 34.19 -6.18 32.86
N THR A 341 33.54 -6.87 33.79
CA THR A 341 32.18 -6.58 34.27
C THR A 341 32.25 -5.79 35.57
N VAL A 342 31.47 -4.71 35.66
CA VAL A 342 31.46 -3.80 36.82
C VAL A 342 30.33 -4.15 37.79
N GLY A 343 30.66 -4.44 39.05
CA GLY A 343 29.73 -4.57 40.17
C GLY A 343 29.71 -3.32 41.05
N ILE A 344 28.52 -2.84 41.42
CA ILE A 344 28.32 -1.63 42.25
C ILE A 344 27.80 -2.05 43.62
N LEU A 345 28.43 -1.58 44.71
CA LEU A 345 28.00 -1.83 46.09
C LEU A 345 27.63 -0.51 46.81
N PRO A 346 26.54 -0.51 47.62
CA PRO A 346 25.66 -1.66 47.90
C PRO A 346 24.71 -2.03 46.74
N GLU A 347 24.30 -3.31 46.65
CA GLU A 347 23.60 -3.91 45.49
C GLU A 347 22.25 -3.26 45.09
N HIS A 348 21.68 -2.38 45.93
CA HIS A 348 20.45 -1.67 45.60
C HIS A 348 20.65 -0.51 44.59
N PHE A 349 21.90 -0.12 44.32
CA PHE A 349 22.22 0.89 43.32
C PHE A 349 22.40 0.29 41.93
N ARG A 350 21.50 0.65 41.01
CA ARG A 350 21.51 0.19 39.61
C ARG A 350 22.51 0.95 38.72
N TYR A 351 22.97 2.13 39.12
CA TYR A 351 23.94 2.94 38.38
C TYR A 351 24.81 3.78 39.32
N CYS A 352 25.98 4.20 38.85
CA CYS A 352 26.90 5.09 39.55
C CYS A 352 27.47 6.14 38.59
N VAL A 353 27.73 7.33 39.12
CA VAL A 353 28.40 8.42 38.41
C VAL A 353 29.78 8.62 39.02
N ILE A 354 30.82 8.32 38.24
CA ILE A 354 32.21 8.49 38.67
C ILE A 354 32.72 9.86 38.20
N ASP A 355 33.23 10.64 39.14
CA ASP A 355 33.95 11.89 38.88
C ASP A 355 35.44 11.70 39.23
N SER A 356 36.28 12.60 38.71
CA SER A 356 37.70 12.76 39.04
C SER A 356 37.98 12.85 40.55
N GLN A 357 37.01 13.29 41.35
CA GLN A 357 37.08 13.34 42.81
C GLN A 357 36.95 11.94 43.47
N LEU A 358 36.05 11.07 42.96
CA LEU A 358 35.85 9.70 43.47
C LEU A 358 37.08 8.81 43.22
N LEU A 359 37.84 9.09 42.16
CA LEU A 359 39.14 8.46 41.87
C LEU A 359 40.20 8.75 42.96
N LYS A 360 40.11 9.88 43.68
CA LYS A 360 41.03 10.22 44.79
C LYS A 360 40.72 9.44 46.07
N GLU A 361 39.48 8.99 46.23
CA GLU A 361 39.02 8.23 47.41
C GLU A 361 39.35 6.72 47.34
N ASN A 362 39.94 6.22 46.24
CA ASN A 362 40.43 4.83 46.06
C ASN A 362 39.38 3.72 46.36
N LYS A 363 38.10 3.93 46.04
CA LYS A 363 37.02 2.94 46.28
C LYS A 363 36.84 1.87 45.18
N ILE A 364 37.87 1.62 44.37
CA ILE A 364 37.84 0.65 43.25
C ILE A 364 38.62 -0.59 43.67
N TYR A 365 37.99 -1.76 43.57
CA TYR A 365 38.56 -3.03 43.95
C TYR A 365 38.37 -4.07 42.84
N ALA A 366 39.44 -4.72 42.43
CA ALA A 366 39.34 -5.86 41.53
C ALA A 366 39.09 -7.16 42.32
N ALA A 367 38.02 -7.86 41.97
CA ALA A 367 37.76 -9.20 42.50
C ALA A 367 38.49 -10.23 41.62
N ASP A 368 39.10 -11.25 42.23
CA ASP A 368 39.79 -12.35 41.51
C ASP A 368 38.81 -13.41 40.97
N LEU A 369 37.53 -13.04 40.82
CA LEU A 369 36.46 -13.93 40.38
C LEU A 369 36.26 -13.84 38.86
N LEU A 370 36.26 -14.99 38.20
CA LEU A 370 35.92 -15.15 36.79
C LEU A 370 34.39 -15.19 36.64
N ARG A 371 33.82 -14.27 35.87
CA ARG A 371 32.45 -14.40 35.33
C ARG A 371 32.54 -14.74 33.85
N LYS A 372 31.74 -15.70 33.39
CA LYS A 372 31.52 -15.91 31.95
C LYS A 372 30.76 -14.70 31.44
N VAL A 373 31.39 -13.92 30.56
CA VAL A 373 30.76 -12.79 29.89
C VAL A 373 30.29 -13.28 28.53
N ASP A 374 29.01 -13.10 28.20
CA ASP A 374 28.52 -13.32 26.85
C ASP A 374 29.25 -12.34 25.92
N ASP A 375 29.88 -12.89 24.88
CA ASP A 375 30.77 -12.12 23.99
C ASP A 375 30.09 -10.85 23.47
N VAL A 376 30.73 -9.70 23.67
CA VAL A 376 30.35 -8.47 22.99
C VAL A 376 30.58 -8.71 21.50
N ILE A 377 29.50 -8.87 20.73
CA ILE A 377 29.56 -9.14 19.31
C ILE A 377 30.26 -7.94 18.65
N GLU A 378 31.46 -8.15 18.11
CA GLU A 378 32.04 -7.23 17.12
C GLU A 378 31.19 -7.35 15.86
N VAL A 379 30.13 -6.54 15.77
CA VAL A 379 29.36 -6.39 14.54
C VAL A 379 30.27 -5.62 13.58
N GLN A 380 30.83 -6.33 12.59
CA GLN A 380 31.49 -5.70 11.45
C GLN A 380 30.50 -4.73 10.79
N PRO A 381 30.97 -3.59 10.22
CA PRO A 381 30.10 -2.63 9.53
C PRO A 381 29.41 -3.32 8.37
N THR A 382 28.20 -3.84 8.61
CA THR A 382 27.34 -4.32 7.56
C THR A 382 26.85 -3.08 6.87
N THR A 383 27.51 -2.74 5.76
CA THR A 383 27.01 -1.82 4.73
C THR A 383 25.50 -2.00 4.69
N THR A 384 24.76 -0.95 5.03
CA THR A 384 23.29 -0.89 5.09
C THR A 384 22.71 -1.23 3.71
N LYS A 385 22.72 -2.52 3.37
CA LYS A 385 21.96 -3.08 2.27
C LYS A 385 20.53 -3.05 2.76
N SER A 386 19.71 -2.29 2.05
CA SER A 386 18.26 -2.25 2.24
C SER A 386 17.71 -3.67 2.43
N PRO A 387 16.78 -3.91 3.37
CA PRO A 387 16.15 -5.22 3.55
C PRO A 387 15.35 -5.67 2.31
N LEU A 388 15.06 -4.72 1.40
CA LEU A 388 14.45 -4.96 0.09
C LEU A 388 15.56 -5.17 -0.95
N CYS A 389 15.50 -6.32 -1.63
CA CYS A 389 16.53 -6.81 -2.53
C CYS A 389 16.69 -5.90 -3.76
N LYS A 390 17.86 -5.29 -3.96
CA LYS A 390 18.25 -4.62 -5.23
C LYS A 390 18.52 -5.64 -6.34
N LYS A 391 17.53 -6.45 -6.69
CA LYS A 391 17.57 -7.28 -7.89
C LYS A 391 16.36 -6.87 -8.72
N ASP A 392 16.63 -6.25 -9.87
CA ASP A 392 15.67 -6.04 -10.97
C ASP A 392 14.83 -4.74 -10.92
N VAL A 393 15.43 -3.62 -10.48
CA VAL A 393 14.76 -2.31 -10.47
C VAL A 393 15.07 -1.53 -11.74
N ILE A 394 14.18 -1.67 -12.72
CA ILE A 394 14.21 -0.89 -13.96
C ILE A 394 13.89 0.58 -13.68
N GLU A 395 14.84 1.46 -13.98
CA GLU A 395 14.68 2.90 -13.81
C GLU A 395 14.01 3.53 -15.05
N LEU A 396 12.68 3.48 -15.10
CA LEU A 396 11.94 4.28 -16.08
C LEU A 396 11.76 5.72 -15.58
N ARG A 397 11.97 6.69 -16.47
CA ARG A 397 11.84 8.12 -16.14
C ARG A 397 10.43 8.47 -15.63
N GLU A 398 9.39 7.93 -16.26
CA GLU A 398 8.01 8.16 -15.82
C GLU A 398 7.71 7.53 -14.46
N PHE A 399 8.30 6.38 -14.15
CA PHE A 399 8.16 5.77 -12.83
C PHE A 399 8.89 6.58 -11.76
N ASN A 400 10.07 7.12 -12.07
CA ASN A 400 10.82 7.97 -11.13
C ASN A 400 10.04 9.23 -10.77
N LEU A 401 9.45 9.91 -11.75
CA LEU A 401 8.60 11.08 -11.51
C LEU A 401 7.41 10.73 -10.61
N LYS A 402 6.72 9.60 -10.88
CA LYS A 402 5.61 9.15 -10.04
C LYS A 402 6.05 8.76 -8.63
N VAL A 403 7.22 8.13 -8.48
CA VAL A 403 7.80 7.82 -7.17
C VAL A 403 8.06 9.11 -6.41
N GLU A 404 8.72 10.10 -7.02
CA GLU A 404 9.00 11.40 -6.39
C GLU A 404 7.73 12.13 -5.95
N ASP A 405 6.71 12.18 -6.82
CA ASP A 405 5.41 12.78 -6.52
C ASP A 405 4.75 12.09 -5.32
N LEU A 406 4.66 10.75 -5.34
CA LEU A 406 4.01 9.98 -4.27
C LEU A 406 4.80 10.03 -2.95
N THR A 407 6.13 9.98 -3.02
CA THR A 407 7.00 10.13 -1.85
C THR A 407 6.80 11.53 -1.24
N SER A 408 6.70 12.59 -2.05
CA SER A 408 6.44 13.94 -1.56
C SER A 408 5.08 14.05 -0.86
N GLU A 409 4.05 13.40 -1.41
CA GLU A 409 2.74 13.38 -0.80
C GLU A 409 2.73 12.62 0.54
N LEU A 410 3.39 11.45 0.60
CA LEU A 410 3.54 10.68 1.84
C LEU A 410 4.28 11.48 2.92
N LYS A 411 5.32 12.24 2.54
CA LYS A 411 6.02 13.15 3.47
C LYS A 411 5.06 14.17 4.07
N THR A 412 4.20 14.77 3.25
CA THR A 412 3.22 15.74 3.74
C THR A 412 2.10 15.11 4.57
N SER A 413 1.67 13.88 4.26
CA SER A 413 0.60 13.19 5.00
C SER A 413 1.06 12.68 6.36
N LEU A 414 2.29 12.18 6.41
CA LEU A 414 2.91 11.64 7.63
C LEU A 414 3.54 12.74 8.51
N CYS A 415 3.49 14.01 8.08
CA CYS A 415 4.10 15.14 8.78
C CYS A 415 5.58 14.91 9.11
N LEU A 416 6.35 14.37 8.14
CA LEU A 416 7.76 14.07 8.35
C LEU A 416 8.62 15.35 8.35
N ASP A 417 8.21 16.37 7.60
CA ASP A 417 8.88 17.68 7.55
C ASP A 417 8.21 18.70 8.49
N SER A 418 9.00 19.54 9.15
CA SER A 418 8.55 20.64 10.03
C SER A 418 7.63 21.67 9.38
N ASN A 419 7.55 21.69 8.05
CA ASN A 419 6.78 22.64 7.27
C ASN A 419 5.26 22.43 7.36
N ASN A 420 4.79 21.25 7.77
CA ASN A 420 3.37 20.95 7.85
C ASN A 420 3.02 20.14 9.11
N SER A 421 2.33 20.78 10.06
CA SER A 421 1.93 20.19 11.34
C SER A 421 0.52 19.57 11.32
N VAL A 422 -0.17 19.60 10.17
CA VAL A 422 -1.54 19.09 10.04
C VAL A 422 -1.51 17.73 9.33
N LEU A 423 -1.90 16.69 10.07
CA LEU A 423 -2.11 15.34 9.55
C LEU A 423 -3.19 15.35 8.48
N LYS A 424 -2.85 14.89 7.28
CA LYS A 424 -3.79 14.66 6.18
C LYS A 424 -3.90 13.15 5.93
N GLN A 425 -5.10 12.69 5.58
CA GLN A 425 -5.34 11.29 5.20
C GLN A 425 -4.73 10.99 3.81
N GLY A 426 -3.43 10.74 3.75
CA GLY A 426 -2.69 10.44 2.51
C GLY A 426 -2.75 8.97 2.11
N ASN A 427 -3.95 8.43 1.91
CA ASN A 427 -4.11 7.06 1.42
C ASN A 427 -3.91 7.05 -0.11
N ILE A 428 -2.98 6.21 -0.58
CA ILE A 428 -2.59 6.11 -1.99
C ILE A 428 -3.09 4.79 -2.57
N LEU A 429 -3.66 4.84 -3.77
CA LEU A 429 -4.02 3.68 -4.58
C LEU A 429 -3.18 3.66 -5.86
N LEU A 430 -2.38 2.61 -6.01
CA LEU A 430 -1.61 2.33 -7.22
C LEU A 430 -2.38 1.38 -8.13
N THR A 431 -2.73 1.83 -9.34
CA THR A 431 -3.43 1.02 -10.35
C THR A 431 -2.54 0.70 -11.54
N GLY A 432 -2.83 -0.37 -12.27
CA GLY A 432 -2.10 -0.74 -13.49
C GLY A 432 -2.36 -2.19 -13.87
N LYS A 433 -1.98 -2.64 -15.07
CA LYS A 433 -2.17 -4.06 -15.43
C LYS A 433 -1.33 -4.99 -14.55
N SER A 434 -1.68 -6.27 -14.52
CA SER A 434 -0.83 -7.27 -13.85
C SER A 434 0.55 -7.30 -14.53
N GLY A 435 1.63 -7.42 -13.74
CA GLY A 435 2.98 -7.52 -14.29
C GLY A 435 3.62 -6.21 -14.78
N THR A 436 3.02 -5.04 -14.51
CA THR A 436 3.63 -3.73 -14.83
C THR A 436 4.73 -3.29 -13.84
N GLY A 437 4.90 -4.01 -12.72
CA GLY A 437 5.94 -3.71 -11.73
C GLY A 437 5.48 -2.84 -10.55
N LYS A 438 4.19 -2.82 -10.21
CA LYS A 438 3.64 -2.06 -9.06
C LYS A 438 4.37 -2.34 -7.75
N THR A 439 4.64 -3.61 -7.45
CA THR A 439 5.36 -4.02 -6.23
C THR A 439 6.74 -3.36 -6.18
N VAL A 440 7.46 -3.32 -7.31
CA VAL A 440 8.78 -2.67 -7.40
C VAL A 440 8.70 -1.17 -7.14
N VAL A 441 7.66 -0.50 -7.65
CA VAL A 441 7.41 0.93 -7.38
C VAL A 441 7.16 1.16 -5.89
N VAL A 442 6.35 0.32 -5.25
CA VAL A 442 6.10 0.41 -3.80
C VAL A 442 7.37 0.17 -3.00
N GLU A 443 8.15 -0.86 -3.33
CA GLU A 443 9.41 -1.18 -2.67
C GLU A 443 10.41 -0.02 -2.76
N ARG A 444 10.45 0.69 -3.89
CA ARG A 444 11.31 1.88 -4.06
C ARG A 444 10.85 3.05 -3.20
N ILE A 445 9.55 3.34 -3.15
CA ILE A 445 8.99 4.36 -2.26
C ILE A 445 9.35 4.03 -0.80
N LEU A 446 9.24 2.76 -0.41
CA LEU A 446 9.61 2.31 0.93
C LEU A 446 11.11 2.48 1.20
N ASP A 447 11.99 2.09 0.27
CA ASP A 447 13.45 2.21 0.41
C ASP A 447 13.90 3.68 0.57
N GLU A 448 13.25 4.63 -0.11
CA GLU A 448 13.50 6.07 0.08
C GLU A 448 13.08 6.57 1.47
N LEU A 449 12.01 6.01 2.05
CA LEU A 449 11.45 6.45 3.34
C LEU A 449 12.08 5.76 4.56
N ILE A 450 12.69 4.59 4.38
CA ILE A 450 13.43 3.87 5.44
C ILE A 450 14.79 4.52 5.70
N ARG A 451 15.44 5.06 4.67
CA ARG A 451 16.79 5.65 4.77
C ARG A 451 16.78 6.98 5.56
N LYS A 452 17.98 7.37 6.02
CA LYS A 452 18.23 8.71 6.59
C LYS A 452 17.79 9.76 5.54
N PRO A 453 16.97 10.77 5.89
CA PRO A 453 16.69 11.29 7.24
C PRO A 453 15.36 10.87 7.90
N TYR A 454 14.49 10.08 7.27
CA TYR A 454 13.07 9.97 7.69
C TYR A 454 12.73 8.78 8.59
N PHE A 455 13.43 7.65 8.45
CA PHE A 455 13.31 6.46 9.30
C PHE A 455 11.85 6.01 9.55
N CYS A 456 11.08 5.74 8.48
CA CYS A 456 9.69 5.28 8.59
C CYS A 456 9.61 3.76 8.78
N TYR A 457 8.70 3.29 9.65
CA TYR A 457 8.38 1.87 9.78
C TYR A 457 7.40 1.45 8.68
N PHE A 458 7.55 0.25 8.13
CA PHE A 458 6.58 -0.27 7.16
C PHE A 458 6.20 -1.72 7.45
N ASP A 459 4.99 -2.10 7.04
CA ASP A 459 4.52 -3.48 7.08
C ASP A 459 3.75 -3.80 5.79
N ILE A 460 3.87 -5.03 5.29
CA ILE A 460 3.29 -5.46 4.02
C ILE A 460 2.26 -6.57 4.28
N PHE A 461 1.02 -6.27 3.96
CA PHE A 461 -0.08 -7.23 4.00
C PHE A 461 -0.41 -7.74 2.60
N TYR A 462 -0.07 -9.00 2.34
CA TYR A 462 -0.38 -9.68 1.08
C TYR A 462 -1.82 -10.18 1.07
N CYS A 463 -2.71 -9.49 0.35
CA CYS A 463 -4.13 -9.84 0.25
C CYS A 463 -4.38 -11.19 -0.43
N THR A 464 -3.42 -11.69 -1.21
CA THR A 464 -3.47 -13.01 -1.84
C THR A 464 -3.46 -14.16 -0.83
N ARG A 465 -2.77 -14.00 0.31
CA ARG A 465 -2.66 -15.04 1.36
C ARG A 465 -3.95 -15.23 2.16
N SER A 466 -4.80 -14.21 2.17
CA SER A 466 -6.07 -14.18 2.89
C SER A 466 -7.30 -14.46 2.00
N LYS A 467 -7.08 -14.79 0.71
CA LYS A 467 -8.14 -15.18 -0.22
C LYS A 467 -8.91 -16.41 0.31
N GLY A 468 -10.24 -16.32 0.35
CA GLY A 468 -11.13 -17.41 0.76
C GLY A 468 -11.22 -17.67 2.27
N ARG A 469 -10.57 -16.86 3.12
CA ARG A 469 -10.71 -16.96 4.59
C ARG A 469 -11.99 -16.29 5.08
N LYS A 470 -12.46 -16.63 6.28
CA LYS A 470 -13.61 -15.91 6.88
C LYS A 470 -13.26 -14.44 7.13
N ALA A 471 -14.21 -13.53 6.87
CA ALA A 471 -14.01 -12.09 7.02
C ALA A 471 -13.52 -11.68 8.43
N GLU A 472 -13.98 -12.36 9.48
CA GLU A 472 -13.55 -12.13 10.87
C GLU A 472 -12.07 -12.45 11.10
N SER A 473 -11.54 -13.48 10.44
CA SER A 473 -10.12 -13.82 10.52
C SER A 473 -9.28 -12.74 9.85
N VAL A 474 -9.71 -12.29 8.67
CA VAL A 474 -9.02 -11.20 7.94
C VAL A 474 -9.03 -9.91 8.75
N GLN A 475 -10.15 -9.61 9.42
CA GLN A 475 -10.25 -8.47 10.33
C GLN A 475 -9.26 -8.55 11.50
N LYS A 476 -9.13 -9.74 12.11
CA LYS A 476 -8.17 -9.96 13.21
C LYS A 476 -6.74 -9.73 12.75
N ASP A 477 -6.36 -10.31 11.61
CA ASP A 477 -5.02 -10.17 11.05
C ASP A 477 -4.72 -8.69 10.71
N LEU A 478 -5.63 -8.00 10.02
CA LEU A 478 -5.48 -6.56 9.73
C LEU A 478 -5.36 -5.72 11.00
N ARG A 479 -6.17 -5.99 12.04
CA ARG A 479 -6.07 -5.28 13.33
C ARG A 479 -4.72 -5.48 13.99
N THR A 480 -4.15 -6.69 13.93
CA THR A 480 -2.82 -6.93 14.50
C THR A 480 -1.75 -6.08 13.78
N VAL A 481 -1.82 -6.01 12.45
CA VAL A 481 -0.90 -5.20 11.64
C VAL A 481 -1.10 -3.69 11.87
N PHE A 482 -2.34 -3.20 11.96
CA PHE A 482 -2.58 -1.80 12.31
C PHE A 482 -2.09 -1.46 13.73
N THR A 483 -2.15 -2.42 14.66
CA THR A 483 -1.65 -2.22 16.03
C THR A 483 -0.12 -2.16 16.07
N THR A 484 0.58 -2.99 15.31
CA THR A 484 2.05 -2.90 15.18
C THR A 484 2.48 -1.59 14.52
N CYS A 485 1.79 -1.18 13.44
CA CYS A 485 2.00 0.12 12.81
C CYS A 485 1.77 1.29 13.79
N LEU A 486 0.72 1.23 14.60
CA LEU A 486 0.44 2.26 15.61
C LEU A 486 1.54 2.37 16.67
N GLN A 487 2.09 1.23 17.12
CA GLN A 487 3.22 1.20 18.06
C GLN A 487 4.46 1.87 17.45
N ASN A 488 4.70 1.62 16.17
CA ASN A 488 5.87 2.11 15.42
C ASN A 488 5.59 3.37 14.58
N ALA A 489 4.55 4.15 14.88
CA ALA A 489 4.16 5.33 14.10
C ALA A 489 5.19 6.48 14.22
N PRO A 490 5.57 7.21 13.14
CA PRO A 490 5.01 7.16 11.78
C PRO A 490 5.32 5.88 11.03
N SER A 491 4.29 5.32 10.38
CA SER A 491 4.34 4.02 9.71
C SER A 491 3.55 3.98 8.40
N ILE A 492 3.98 3.15 7.46
CA ILE A 492 3.30 2.91 6.19
C ILE A 492 2.80 1.47 6.14
N LEU A 493 1.51 1.30 5.89
CA LEU A 493 0.91 -0.01 5.65
C LEU A 493 0.72 -0.22 4.15
N VAL A 494 1.31 -1.28 3.60
CA VAL A 494 1.12 -1.68 2.22
C VAL A 494 0.08 -2.80 2.14
N LEU A 495 -1.01 -2.58 1.42
CA LEU A 495 -2.02 -3.58 1.06
C LEU A 495 -1.79 -4.04 -0.38
N GLU A 496 -1.10 -5.16 -0.55
CA GLU A 496 -0.83 -5.68 -1.89
C GLU A 496 -2.00 -6.46 -2.48
N ASN A 497 -2.37 -6.15 -3.73
CA ASN A 497 -3.42 -6.81 -4.52
C ASN A 497 -4.79 -6.79 -3.82
N LEU A 498 -5.23 -5.59 -3.42
CA LEU A 498 -6.47 -5.38 -2.68
C LEU A 498 -7.72 -5.93 -3.42
N ASP A 499 -7.70 -5.92 -4.75
CA ASP A 499 -8.75 -6.45 -5.63
C ASP A 499 -9.13 -7.90 -5.32
N VAL A 500 -8.18 -8.70 -4.84
CA VAL A 500 -8.41 -10.11 -4.51
C VAL A 500 -9.36 -10.26 -3.30
N LEU A 501 -9.33 -9.30 -2.38
CA LEU A 501 -10.17 -9.27 -1.19
C LEU A 501 -11.42 -8.42 -1.34
N ALA A 502 -11.40 -7.42 -2.23
CA ALA A 502 -12.48 -6.46 -2.39
C ALA A 502 -12.87 -6.28 -3.87
N HIS A 503 -13.14 -7.40 -4.54
CA HIS A 503 -13.56 -7.38 -5.93
C HIS A 503 -14.92 -6.69 -6.11
N ALA A 504 -15.07 -5.89 -7.15
CA ALA A 504 -16.35 -5.40 -7.62
C ALA A 504 -17.12 -6.59 -8.20
N SER A 505 -18.05 -7.16 -7.45
CA SER A 505 -18.96 -8.16 -7.99
C SER A 505 -19.87 -7.48 -9.02
N THR A 506 -19.81 -7.90 -10.27
CA THR A 506 -20.99 -7.86 -11.14
C THR A 506 -22.05 -8.79 -10.54
N ASP A 507 -23.33 -8.49 -10.74
CA ASP A 507 -24.50 -8.99 -9.98
C ASP A 507 -24.75 -10.53 -9.98
N GLN A 508 -23.76 -11.38 -10.25
CA GLN A 508 -23.97 -12.79 -10.64
C GLN A 508 -23.66 -13.85 -9.58
N ALA A 509 -23.22 -13.48 -8.37
CA ALA A 509 -23.17 -14.41 -7.23
C ALA A 509 -23.50 -13.68 -5.92
N ALA A 510 -24.77 -13.73 -5.50
CA ALA A 510 -25.26 -12.98 -4.35
C ALA A 510 -24.51 -13.29 -3.03
N GLN A 511 -24.05 -14.53 -2.83
CA GLN A 511 -23.33 -14.93 -1.62
C GLN A 511 -21.87 -14.44 -1.60
N ASP A 512 -21.17 -14.52 -2.73
CA ASP A 512 -19.78 -14.05 -2.83
C ASP A 512 -19.72 -12.52 -2.82
N SER A 513 -20.69 -11.87 -3.46
CA SER A 513 -20.84 -10.41 -3.44
C SER A 513 -21.00 -9.87 -2.02
N GLU A 514 -21.84 -10.50 -1.19
CA GLU A 514 -22.03 -10.08 0.20
C GLU A 514 -20.74 -10.23 1.03
N TYR A 515 -20.00 -11.32 0.81
CA TYR A 515 -18.69 -11.53 1.43
C TYR A 515 -17.68 -10.43 1.04
N PHE A 516 -17.54 -10.10 -0.25
CA PHE A 516 -16.63 -9.05 -0.72
C PHE A 516 -17.05 -7.66 -0.24
N ASN A 517 -18.36 -7.37 -0.19
CA ASN A 517 -18.90 -6.13 0.38
C ASN A 517 -18.58 -6.01 1.87
N ARG A 518 -18.79 -7.09 2.64
CA ARG A 518 -18.49 -7.12 4.08
C ARG A 518 -17.01 -6.90 4.35
N ILE A 519 -16.12 -7.50 3.56
CA ILE A 519 -14.67 -7.26 3.68
C ILE A 519 -14.31 -5.83 3.31
N ALA A 520 -14.86 -5.29 2.22
CA ALA A 520 -14.64 -3.91 1.82
C ALA A 520 -15.05 -2.92 2.93
N ASP A 521 -16.20 -3.15 3.58
CA ASP A 521 -16.65 -2.32 4.72
C ASP A 521 -15.71 -2.45 5.92
N ILE A 522 -15.23 -3.66 6.25
CA ILE A 522 -14.25 -3.88 7.33
C ILE A 522 -12.94 -3.13 7.06
N VAL A 523 -12.39 -3.26 5.84
CA VAL A 523 -11.14 -2.59 5.44
C VAL A 523 -11.31 -1.07 5.50
N HIS A 524 -12.42 -0.55 4.98
CA HIS A 524 -12.75 0.88 5.04
C HIS A 524 -12.82 1.37 6.50
N GLN A 525 -13.54 0.67 7.37
CA GLN A 525 -13.67 1.04 8.79
C GLN A 525 -12.32 1.05 9.51
N LEU A 526 -11.48 0.04 9.29
CA LEU A 526 -10.16 -0.04 9.92
C LEU A 526 -9.25 1.10 9.44
N ILE A 527 -9.16 1.35 8.13
CA ILE A 527 -8.31 2.42 7.60
C ILE A 527 -8.75 3.77 8.18
N VAL A 528 -10.04 4.10 8.13
CA VAL A 528 -10.53 5.39 8.66
C VAL A 528 -10.27 5.51 10.17
N GLN A 529 -10.46 4.44 10.94
CA GLN A 529 -10.22 4.43 12.38
C GLN A 529 -8.76 4.73 12.73
N TYR A 530 -7.80 4.10 12.02
CA TYR A 530 -6.38 4.21 12.36
C TYR A 530 -5.68 5.41 11.71
N THR A 531 -6.11 5.90 10.54
CA THR A 531 -5.43 7.02 9.85
C THR A 531 -5.94 8.42 10.24
N SER A 532 -7.08 8.53 10.93
CA SER A 532 -7.66 9.85 11.26
C SER A 532 -6.91 10.61 12.35
N HIS A 533 -6.29 9.90 13.31
CA HIS A 533 -5.64 10.50 14.48
C HIS A 533 -4.16 10.12 14.64
N HIS A 534 -3.64 9.26 13.78
CA HIS A 534 -2.27 8.74 13.87
C HIS A 534 -1.53 8.98 12.55
N PRO A 535 -0.21 9.19 12.58
CA PRO A 535 0.61 9.33 11.38
C PRO A 535 0.82 7.95 10.73
N ILE A 536 -0.25 7.38 10.20
CA ILE A 536 -0.26 6.11 9.47
C ILE A 536 -0.76 6.39 8.06
N ALA A 537 0.03 6.06 7.05
CA ALA A 537 -0.37 6.12 5.66
C ALA A 537 -0.60 4.72 5.11
N VAL A 538 -1.55 4.58 4.18
CA VAL A 538 -1.87 3.30 3.55
C VAL A 538 -1.61 3.39 2.05
N ILE A 539 -0.82 2.45 1.52
CA ILE A 539 -0.59 2.26 0.09
C ILE A 539 -1.29 0.98 -0.32
N ALA A 540 -2.25 1.05 -1.23
CA ALA A 540 -2.90 -0.13 -1.79
C ALA A 540 -2.51 -0.34 -3.26
N THR A 541 -2.33 -1.58 -3.69
CA THR A 541 -2.15 -1.92 -5.11
C THR A 541 -3.37 -2.65 -5.68
N ALA A 542 -3.79 -2.25 -6.88
CA ALA A 542 -4.96 -2.76 -7.59
C ALA A 542 -4.68 -2.89 -9.09
N ASN A 543 -5.40 -3.76 -9.81
CA ASN A 543 -5.29 -3.90 -11.26
C ASN A 543 -5.99 -2.75 -11.97
N GLU A 544 -7.28 -2.61 -11.74
CA GLU A 544 -8.06 -1.52 -12.32
C GLU A 544 -8.80 -0.79 -11.19
N VAL A 545 -9.15 0.47 -11.44
CA VAL A 545 -10.03 1.18 -10.50
C VAL A 545 -11.42 0.52 -10.47
N GLN A 546 -11.83 -0.10 -11.59
CA GLN A 546 -13.15 -0.72 -11.74
C GLN A 546 -13.25 -2.11 -11.09
N SER A 547 -12.13 -2.82 -10.91
CA SER A 547 -12.10 -4.12 -10.21
C SER A 547 -12.29 -3.96 -8.70
N LEU A 548 -12.11 -2.77 -8.15
CA LEU A 548 -12.34 -2.48 -6.75
C LEU A 548 -13.81 -2.23 -6.43
N ASN A 549 -14.24 -2.73 -5.29
CA ASN A 549 -15.59 -2.53 -4.79
C ASN A 549 -15.94 -1.04 -4.63
N LYS A 550 -17.16 -0.67 -5.04
CA LYS A 550 -17.74 0.68 -4.95
C LYS A 550 -17.75 1.26 -3.52
N ARG A 551 -17.67 0.41 -2.50
CA ARG A 551 -17.58 0.81 -1.08
C ARG A 551 -16.22 1.42 -0.71
N LEU A 552 -15.14 0.91 -1.29
CA LEU A 552 -13.80 1.48 -1.11
C LEU A 552 -13.56 2.65 -2.06
N TYR A 553 -14.14 2.56 -3.26
CA TYR A 553 -14.04 3.58 -4.30
C TYR A 553 -15.42 4.00 -4.81
N SER A 554 -15.94 5.13 -4.33
CA SER A 554 -17.24 5.66 -4.78
C SER A 554 -17.05 6.82 -5.77
N PRO A 555 -17.46 6.71 -7.06
CA PRO A 555 -17.24 7.75 -8.08
C PRO A 555 -17.94 9.10 -7.81
N ARG A 556 -18.75 9.22 -6.75
CA ARG A 556 -19.52 10.44 -6.39
C ARG A 556 -19.43 10.81 -4.91
N GLY A 557 -18.30 10.56 -4.23
CA GLY A 557 -18.13 10.85 -2.81
C GLY A 557 -16.68 11.16 -2.39
N ARG A 558 -16.45 11.31 -1.08
CA ARG A 558 -15.07 11.33 -0.54
C ARG A 558 -14.52 9.91 -0.61
N HIS A 559 -13.55 9.70 -1.49
CA HIS A 559 -12.88 8.42 -1.66
C HIS A 559 -11.98 8.12 -0.45
N LEU A 560 -11.86 6.83 -0.09
CA LEU A 560 -10.93 6.39 0.95
C LEU A 560 -9.48 6.68 0.55
N PHE A 561 -9.17 6.48 -0.74
CA PHE A 561 -7.90 6.80 -1.36
C PHE A 561 -8.00 8.18 -2.01
N GLN A 562 -7.23 9.14 -1.52
CA GLN A 562 -7.25 10.52 -2.04
C GLN A 562 -6.44 10.62 -3.33
N THR A 563 -5.35 9.85 -3.42
CA THR A 563 -4.47 9.84 -4.57
C THR A 563 -4.54 8.50 -5.28
N ILE A 564 -4.89 8.56 -6.56
CA ILE A 564 -4.95 7.41 -7.45
C ILE A 564 -3.90 7.62 -8.51
N ALA A 565 -2.83 6.82 -8.46
CA ALA A 565 -1.77 6.85 -9.43
C ALA A 565 -1.84 5.59 -10.30
N SER A 566 -2.22 5.77 -11.56
CA SER A 566 -2.20 4.70 -12.55
C SER A 566 -0.83 4.61 -13.19
N LEU A 567 -0.21 3.44 -13.16
CA LEU A 567 1.00 3.16 -13.95
C LEU A 567 0.62 3.05 -15.43
N PRO A 568 1.32 3.77 -16.32
CA PRO A 568 1.09 3.69 -17.76
C PRO A 568 1.57 2.33 -18.30
N SER A 569 1.07 1.97 -19.48
CA SER A 569 1.61 0.85 -20.25
C SER A 569 2.97 1.23 -20.82
N LEU A 570 3.88 0.26 -20.92
CA LEU A 570 5.22 0.45 -21.45
C LEU A 570 5.20 0.93 -22.91
N GLU A 571 5.72 2.13 -23.17
CA GLU A 571 5.87 2.63 -24.54
C GLU A 571 7.05 1.96 -25.26
N LYS A 572 7.23 2.23 -26.57
CA LYS A 572 8.35 1.65 -27.36
C LYS A 572 9.72 1.97 -26.72
N TYR A 573 9.92 3.22 -26.31
CA TYR A 573 11.17 3.68 -25.69
C TYR A 573 11.42 3.02 -24.31
N ASP A 574 10.36 2.86 -23.51
CA ASP A 574 10.47 2.19 -22.22
C ASP A 574 10.85 0.72 -22.36
N ARG A 575 10.29 0.02 -23.35
CA ARG A 575 10.59 -1.39 -23.62
C ARG A 575 12.01 -1.59 -24.11
N GLU A 576 12.51 -0.66 -24.93
CA GLU A 576 13.92 -0.66 -25.33
C GLU A 576 14.85 -0.50 -24.12
N THR A 577 14.50 0.41 -23.20
CA THR A 577 15.26 0.65 -21.97
C THR A 577 15.23 -0.58 -21.06
N VAL A 578 14.05 -1.18 -20.86
CA VAL A 578 13.85 -2.43 -20.12
C VAL A 578 14.69 -3.57 -20.70
N LEU A 579 14.66 -3.76 -22.03
CA LEU A 579 15.42 -4.83 -22.69
C LEU A 579 16.93 -4.61 -22.56
N LYS A 580 17.42 -3.37 -22.73
CA LYS A 580 18.83 -3.03 -22.52
C LYS A 580 19.28 -3.33 -21.10
N GLU A 581 18.48 -2.97 -20.12
CA GLU A 581 18.80 -3.20 -18.71
C GLU A 581 18.79 -4.68 -18.36
N LEU A 582 17.77 -5.43 -18.78
CA LEU A 582 17.69 -6.88 -18.54
C LEU A 582 18.84 -7.64 -19.22
N CYS A 583 19.27 -7.20 -20.40
CA CYS A 583 20.39 -7.81 -21.11
C CYS A 583 21.76 -7.39 -20.56
N SER A 584 21.85 -6.33 -19.75
CA SER A 584 23.12 -5.84 -19.17
C SER A 584 23.81 -6.86 -18.25
N HIS A 585 23.06 -7.84 -17.76
CA HIS A 585 23.57 -8.90 -16.89
C HIS A 585 24.46 -9.93 -17.63
N ILE A 586 24.47 -9.94 -18.97
CA ILE A 586 25.20 -10.90 -19.81
C ILE A 586 25.92 -10.18 -20.96
N GLU A 587 27.04 -10.74 -21.42
CA GLU A 587 27.76 -10.25 -22.60
C GLU A 587 26.92 -10.42 -23.87
N SER A 588 26.57 -9.31 -24.51
CA SER A 588 25.75 -9.26 -25.72
C SER A 588 26.54 -8.75 -26.92
N GLU A 589 26.39 -9.40 -28.07
CA GLU A 589 26.91 -8.93 -29.36
C GLU A 589 25.81 -8.16 -30.10
N SER A 590 26.12 -6.98 -30.67
CA SER A 590 25.21 -5.99 -31.28
C SER A 590 23.74 -6.42 -31.44
N LEU A 591 22.95 -6.21 -30.37
CA LEU A 591 21.53 -6.56 -30.35
C LEU A 591 20.67 -5.40 -30.86
N ASP A 592 19.72 -5.70 -31.75
CA ASP A 592 18.79 -4.71 -32.30
C ASP A 592 17.59 -4.48 -31.36
N PHE A 593 17.83 -3.80 -30.24
CA PHE A 593 16.80 -3.53 -29.23
C PHE A 593 15.57 -2.80 -29.79
N GLU A 594 15.75 -1.92 -30.77
CA GLU A 594 14.64 -1.21 -31.41
C GLU A 594 13.68 -2.16 -32.14
N ARG A 595 14.24 -3.16 -32.85
CA ARG A 595 13.45 -4.17 -33.57
C ARG A 595 12.65 -5.02 -32.59
N PHE A 596 13.29 -5.50 -31.52
CA PHE A 596 12.61 -6.29 -30.49
C PHE A 596 11.60 -5.46 -29.68
N ALA A 597 11.84 -4.16 -29.49
CA ALA A 597 10.86 -3.25 -28.91
C ALA A 597 9.65 -3.04 -29.84
N ILE A 598 9.76 -3.14 -31.17
CA ILE A 598 8.57 -3.13 -32.04
C ILE A 598 7.83 -4.47 -31.92
N LEU A 599 8.56 -5.59 -31.96
CA LEU A 599 7.96 -6.92 -31.97
C LEU A 599 7.28 -7.31 -30.65
N THR A 600 7.70 -6.74 -29.53
CA THR A 600 7.15 -7.00 -28.19
C THR A 600 6.01 -6.04 -27.83
N GLU A 601 5.33 -5.44 -28.81
CA GLU A 601 4.23 -4.50 -28.52
C GLU A 601 3.07 -5.20 -27.81
N GLY A 602 2.68 -4.67 -26.67
CA GLY A 602 1.70 -5.30 -25.77
C GLY A 602 2.28 -6.19 -24.67
N TYR A 603 3.60 -6.44 -24.65
CA TYR A 603 4.25 -7.17 -23.56
C TYR A 603 4.33 -6.30 -22.30
N ASN A 604 4.02 -6.89 -21.14
CA ASN A 604 4.27 -6.27 -19.85
C ASN A 604 5.73 -6.51 -19.43
N LYS A 605 6.19 -5.83 -18.36
CA LYS A 605 7.55 -6.04 -17.81
C LYS A 605 7.79 -7.52 -17.50
N GLY A 606 6.83 -8.20 -16.87
CA GLY A 606 6.94 -9.63 -16.56
C GLY A 606 7.15 -10.50 -17.81
N ASP A 607 6.46 -10.20 -18.90
CA ASP A 607 6.58 -10.92 -20.16
C ASP A 607 7.97 -10.68 -20.80
N LEU A 608 8.50 -9.45 -20.70
CA LEU A 608 9.85 -9.11 -21.18
C LEU A 608 10.95 -9.78 -20.34
N VAL A 609 10.78 -9.87 -19.02
CA VAL A 609 11.70 -10.61 -18.14
C VAL A 609 11.72 -12.08 -18.56
N GLN A 610 10.55 -12.69 -18.75
CA GLN A 610 10.47 -14.09 -19.17
C GLN A 610 11.08 -14.33 -20.56
N LEU A 611 10.88 -13.40 -21.50
CA LEU A 611 11.50 -13.43 -22.83
C LEU A 611 13.04 -13.44 -22.72
N VAL A 612 13.60 -12.54 -21.93
CA VAL A 612 15.05 -12.39 -21.77
C VAL A 612 15.62 -13.58 -21.00
N GLU A 613 15.03 -14.00 -19.89
CA GLU A 613 15.45 -15.19 -19.13
C GLU A 613 15.50 -16.46 -19.99
N ARG A 614 14.53 -16.63 -20.89
CA ARG A 614 14.52 -17.73 -21.86
C ARG A 614 15.61 -17.59 -22.93
N ALA A 615 15.83 -16.40 -23.46
CA ALA A 615 16.89 -16.17 -24.42
C ALA A 615 18.28 -16.42 -23.80
N ILE A 616 18.45 -16.01 -22.54
CA ILE A 616 19.60 -16.32 -21.71
C ILE A 616 19.75 -17.84 -21.54
N PHE A 617 18.67 -18.54 -21.22
CA PHE A 617 18.68 -20.00 -21.11
C PHE A 617 19.12 -20.67 -22.42
N TYR A 618 18.68 -20.18 -23.58
CA TYR A 618 19.14 -20.69 -24.88
C TYR A 618 20.62 -20.40 -25.14
N ALA A 619 21.11 -19.22 -24.76
CA ALA A 619 22.55 -18.91 -24.82
C ALA A 619 23.39 -19.89 -23.96
N TYR A 620 22.91 -20.19 -22.74
CA TYR A 620 23.53 -21.18 -21.84
C TYR A 620 23.44 -22.62 -22.38
N ARG A 621 22.36 -22.95 -23.09
CA ARG A 621 22.18 -24.28 -23.71
C ARG A 621 23.21 -24.53 -24.81
N LEU A 622 23.52 -23.51 -25.60
CA LEU A 622 24.48 -23.58 -26.70
C LEU A 622 25.94 -23.47 -26.21
N SER A 623 26.19 -22.61 -25.22
CA SER A 623 27.53 -22.34 -24.70
C SER A 623 27.57 -22.32 -23.17
N LYS A 624 28.20 -23.32 -22.57
CA LYS A 624 28.26 -23.48 -21.10
C LYS A 624 29.32 -22.61 -20.41
N ASN A 625 30.38 -22.23 -21.13
CA ASN A 625 31.55 -21.55 -20.54
C ASN A 625 31.53 -20.03 -20.70
N HIS A 626 30.93 -19.51 -21.77
CA HIS A 626 30.81 -18.08 -22.09
C HIS A 626 29.50 -17.84 -22.85
N PRO A 627 28.37 -17.62 -22.16
CA PRO A 627 27.09 -17.37 -22.80
C PRO A 627 27.10 -15.99 -23.45
N ILE A 628 27.07 -15.93 -24.78
CA ILE A 628 26.90 -14.69 -25.54
C ILE A 628 25.46 -14.62 -26.01
N LEU A 629 24.79 -13.49 -25.74
CA LEU A 629 23.43 -13.26 -26.21
C LEU A 629 23.44 -12.77 -27.65
N LEU A 630 22.85 -13.54 -28.56
CA LEU A 630 22.70 -13.24 -29.99
C LEU A 630 21.24 -12.90 -30.33
N ASN A 631 21.03 -12.18 -31.45
CA ASN A 631 19.69 -11.85 -31.96
C ASN A 631 18.85 -13.12 -32.25
N GLU A 632 19.48 -14.23 -32.63
CA GLU A 632 18.79 -15.51 -32.90
C GLU A 632 18.12 -16.07 -31.64
N HIS A 633 18.80 -16.00 -30.48
CA HIS A 633 18.25 -16.50 -29.21
C HIS A 633 17.02 -15.70 -28.76
N LEU A 634 17.03 -14.38 -29.00
CA LEU A 634 15.87 -13.52 -28.72
C LEU A 634 14.70 -13.83 -29.67
N LYS A 635 14.98 -14.13 -30.95
CA LYS A 635 13.96 -14.53 -31.93
C LYS A 635 13.31 -15.87 -31.56
N GLU A 636 14.12 -16.88 -31.25
CA GLU A 636 13.62 -18.21 -30.82
C GLU A 636 12.85 -18.13 -29.49
N SER A 637 13.28 -17.27 -28.57
CA SER A 637 12.54 -16.98 -27.34
C SER A 637 11.20 -16.30 -27.63
N LEU A 638 11.16 -15.36 -28.57
CA LEU A 638 9.94 -14.62 -28.92
C LEU A 638 8.86 -15.53 -29.51
N GLU A 639 9.22 -16.45 -30.40
CA GLU A 639 8.27 -17.42 -30.98
C GLU A 639 7.61 -18.28 -29.90
N ASN A 640 8.42 -18.78 -28.96
CA ASN A 640 7.93 -19.56 -27.84
C ASN A 640 7.10 -18.74 -26.86
N THR A 641 7.48 -17.50 -26.58
CA THR A 641 6.83 -16.63 -25.58
C THR A 641 5.50 -16.06 -26.09
N ASN A 642 5.42 -15.73 -27.39
CA ASN A 642 4.18 -15.30 -28.05
C ASN A 642 3.06 -16.34 -27.89
N SER A 643 3.37 -17.64 -27.96
CA SER A 643 2.38 -18.71 -27.78
C SER A 643 1.67 -18.66 -26.41
N TYR A 644 2.38 -18.24 -25.35
CA TYR A 644 1.83 -18.16 -23.99
C TYR A 644 1.18 -16.80 -23.70
N CYS A 645 1.80 -15.69 -24.11
CA CYS A 645 1.32 -14.34 -23.77
C CYS A 645 0.16 -13.86 -24.67
N LEU A 646 0.03 -14.42 -25.89
CA LEU A 646 -0.93 -13.97 -26.90
C LEU A 646 -1.96 -15.06 -27.24
N GLN A 647 -2.46 -15.79 -26.24
CA GLN A 647 -3.48 -16.83 -26.45
C GLN A 647 -4.69 -16.31 -27.24
N GLY A 648 -4.91 -16.90 -28.42
CA GLY A 648 -5.98 -16.57 -29.35
C GLY A 648 -5.70 -15.40 -30.30
N ILE A 649 -4.51 -14.79 -30.24
CA ILE A 649 -4.03 -13.83 -31.24
C ILE A 649 -3.10 -14.60 -32.18
N GLU A 650 -3.45 -14.67 -33.45
CA GLU A 650 -2.61 -15.32 -34.44
C GLU A 650 -1.52 -14.34 -34.90
N ASN A 651 -0.27 -14.64 -34.54
CA ASN A 651 0.92 -13.95 -35.05
C ASN A 651 1.45 -14.72 -36.26
N HIS A 652 1.34 -14.13 -37.44
CA HIS A 652 1.82 -14.74 -38.68
C HIS A 652 3.19 -14.17 -39.08
N GLN A 653 4.19 -14.38 -38.22
CA GLN A 653 5.57 -14.04 -38.58
C GLN A 653 6.07 -15.08 -39.58
N LEU A 654 6.38 -14.64 -40.80
CA LEU A 654 7.10 -15.45 -41.78
C LEU A 654 8.46 -15.81 -41.18
N THR A 655 8.66 -17.08 -40.86
CA THR A 655 9.99 -17.62 -40.55
C THR A 655 10.78 -17.67 -41.85
N ASP A 656 12.05 -17.24 -41.83
CA ASP A 656 12.96 -17.22 -42.99
C ASP A 656 13.20 -18.59 -43.66
N ASN A 657 12.56 -19.66 -43.17
CA ASN A 657 12.64 -21.04 -43.68
C ASN A 657 11.54 -21.40 -44.70
N ASP A 658 10.60 -20.50 -45.00
CA ASP A 658 9.66 -20.72 -46.10
C ASP A 658 10.31 -20.30 -47.43
N PRO A 659 10.38 -21.17 -48.46
CA PRO A 659 11.01 -20.88 -49.75
C PRO A 659 10.33 -19.78 -50.58
N ASN A 660 9.31 -19.11 -50.03
CA ASN A 660 8.61 -17.96 -50.60
C ASN A 660 9.03 -16.62 -49.94
N ALA A 661 10.04 -16.60 -49.05
CA ALA A 661 10.42 -15.41 -48.28
C ALA A 661 11.00 -14.25 -49.13
N ASP A 662 11.59 -14.54 -50.29
CA ASP A 662 12.24 -13.53 -51.14
C ASP A 662 11.34 -12.94 -52.24
N GLY A 663 10.05 -13.33 -52.29
CA GLY A 663 9.13 -12.84 -53.30
C GLY A 663 7.73 -12.65 -52.75
N ILE A 664 7.19 -11.45 -52.96
CA ILE A 664 5.76 -11.09 -52.94
C ILE A 664 5.35 -10.25 -51.71
N MET A 665 5.82 -9.00 -51.73
CA MET A 665 5.16 -7.82 -51.14
C MET A 665 4.11 -7.25 -52.13
N HIS A 666 3.30 -8.12 -52.75
CA HIS A 666 2.19 -7.72 -53.61
C HIS A 666 0.93 -8.51 -53.24
N GLY A 667 -0.19 -7.82 -53.02
CA GLY A 667 -1.51 -8.43 -52.79
C GLY A 667 -2.09 -9.17 -54.00
N ASP A 668 -1.33 -9.29 -55.09
CA ASP A 668 -1.77 -9.74 -56.41
C ASP A 668 -2.08 -11.25 -56.50
N ASN A 669 -1.81 -12.01 -55.44
CA ASN A 669 -2.01 -13.47 -55.42
C ASN A 669 -3.44 -13.93 -55.13
N ILE A 670 -4.42 -13.01 -54.98
CA ILE A 670 -5.81 -13.38 -54.74
C ILE A 670 -6.66 -13.07 -55.99
N PRO A 671 -6.85 -14.05 -56.87
CA PRO A 671 -7.55 -13.84 -58.13
C PRO A 671 -9.02 -13.46 -57.93
N GLY A 672 -9.45 -12.38 -58.60
CA GLY A 672 -10.85 -11.94 -58.67
C GLY A 672 -11.36 -11.04 -57.56
N LEU A 673 -10.52 -10.72 -56.57
CA LEU A 673 -10.87 -9.84 -55.44
C LEU A 673 -9.95 -8.62 -55.34
N GLU A 674 -9.26 -8.27 -56.43
CA GLU A 674 -8.37 -7.11 -56.56
C GLU A 674 -9.00 -5.79 -56.05
N PRO A 675 -10.26 -5.44 -56.36
CA PRO A 675 -10.86 -4.19 -55.85
C PRO A 675 -11.05 -4.23 -54.32
N VAL A 676 -11.27 -5.41 -53.73
CA VAL A 676 -11.40 -5.57 -52.28
C VAL A 676 -10.04 -5.47 -51.61
N VAL A 677 -9.01 -6.09 -52.20
CA VAL A 677 -7.62 -6.03 -51.72
C VAL A 677 -7.13 -4.57 -51.71
N SER A 678 -7.34 -3.82 -52.79
CA SER A 678 -6.94 -2.41 -52.86
C SER A 678 -7.53 -1.60 -51.71
N VAL A 679 -8.84 -1.70 -51.44
CA VAL A 679 -9.47 -0.98 -50.31
C VAL A 679 -8.89 -1.41 -48.96
N LEU A 680 -8.61 -2.70 -48.77
CA LEU A 680 -7.98 -3.20 -47.54
C LEU A 680 -6.54 -2.70 -47.39
N GLU A 681 -5.78 -2.57 -48.47
CA GLU A 681 -4.45 -1.94 -48.46
C GLU A 681 -4.53 -0.47 -48.04
N GLU A 682 -5.52 0.29 -48.52
CA GLU A 682 -5.70 1.69 -48.11
C GLU A 682 -5.97 1.81 -46.61
N VAL A 683 -6.76 0.89 -46.05
CA VAL A 683 -7.18 0.94 -44.65
C VAL A 683 -6.11 0.39 -43.71
N LEU A 684 -5.39 -0.67 -44.10
CA LEU A 684 -4.44 -1.36 -43.22
C LEU A 684 -2.99 -0.91 -43.44
N MET A 685 -2.54 -0.82 -44.70
CA MET A 685 -1.13 -0.57 -45.02
C MET A 685 -0.78 0.92 -45.03
N TRP A 686 -1.65 1.80 -45.55
CA TRP A 686 -1.31 3.22 -45.66
C TRP A 686 -1.10 3.91 -44.30
N PRO A 687 -1.89 3.65 -43.24
CA PRO A 687 -1.63 4.23 -41.93
C PRO A 687 -0.28 3.79 -41.34
N SER A 688 0.13 2.55 -41.63
CA SER A 688 1.42 2.01 -41.18
C SER A 688 2.60 2.51 -42.01
N ARG A 689 2.43 2.71 -43.32
CA ARG A 689 3.50 3.19 -44.22
C ARG A 689 3.72 4.70 -44.13
N TYR A 690 2.67 5.47 -43.89
CA TYR A 690 2.71 6.94 -43.90
C TYR A 690 2.21 7.58 -42.59
N PRO A 691 2.71 7.17 -41.41
CA PRO A 691 2.18 7.63 -40.13
C PRO A 691 2.28 9.15 -39.95
N SER A 692 3.32 9.80 -40.46
CA SER A 692 3.50 11.27 -40.36
C SER A 692 2.36 12.03 -41.04
N ILE A 693 1.94 11.59 -42.23
CA ILE A 693 0.87 12.23 -43.01
C ILE A 693 -0.47 12.08 -42.29
N PHE A 694 -0.73 10.91 -41.71
CA PHE A 694 -1.98 10.65 -40.98
C PHE A 694 -2.01 11.33 -39.60
N ASN A 695 -0.87 11.50 -38.92
CA ASN A 695 -0.80 12.20 -37.64
C ASN A 695 -0.99 13.72 -37.78
N GLU A 696 -0.54 14.31 -38.89
CA GLU A 696 -0.76 15.73 -39.19
C GLU A 696 -2.19 16.01 -39.73
N SER A 697 -2.86 14.98 -40.24
CA SER A 697 -4.22 15.09 -40.75
C SER A 697 -5.24 15.20 -39.61
N PRO A 698 -6.18 16.17 -39.65
CA PRO A 698 -7.27 16.25 -38.68
C PRO A 698 -8.33 15.16 -38.87
N LEU A 699 -8.20 14.32 -39.90
CA LEU A 699 -9.14 13.25 -40.21
C LEU A 699 -8.86 12.07 -39.28
N ARG A 700 -9.90 11.64 -38.53
CA ARG A 700 -9.84 10.43 -37.73
C ARG A 700 -9.68 9.21 -38.66
N ASN A 701 -8.66 8.39 -38.45
CA ASN A 701 -8.49 7.14 -39.18
C ASN A 701 -9.77 6.28 -39.04
N GLN A 702 -10.24 5.76 -40.17
CA GLN A 702 -11.52 5.05 -40.25
C GLN A 702 -11.46 3.74 -39.46
N ALA A 703 -12.49 3.50 -38.64
CA ALA A 703 -12.47 2.49 -37.57
C ALA A 703 -12.87 1.07 -38.00
N GLY A 704 -13.43 0.86 -39.20
CA GLY A 704 -13.72 -0.50 -39.66
C GLY A 704 -14.28 -0.68 -41.06
N VAL A 705 -14.15 -1.91 -41.55
CA VAL A 705 -14.54 -2.37 -42.89
C VAL A 705 -15.58 -3.50 -42.78
N LEU A 706 -16.69 -3.41 -43.51
CA LEU A 706 -17.65 -4.50 -43.69
C LEU A 706 -17.46 -5.15 -45.05
N LEU A 707 -17.06 -6.41 -45.05
CA LEU A 707 -17.07 -7.29 -46.21
C LEU A 707 -18.43 -7.98 -46.30
N TYR A 708 -19.18 -7.74 -47.37
CA TYR A 708 -20.44 -8.42 -47.61
C TYR A 708 -20.51 -9.02 -49.01
N GLY A 709 -21.22 -10.13 -49.17
CA GLY A 709 -21.39 -10.79 -50.46
C GLY A 709 -22.00 -12.18 -50.28
N PRO A 710 -22.33 -12.91 -51.36
CA PRO A 710 -22.97 -14.20 -51.23
C PRO A 710 -22.05 -15.22 -50.53
N PRO A 711 -22.60 -16.28 -49.90
CA PRO A 711 -21.78 -17.31 -49.28
C PRO A 711 -20.88 -17.98 -50.32
N GLY A 712 -19.67 -18.39 -49.92
CA GLY A 712 -18.73 -19.08 -50.82
C GLY A 712 -17.81 -18.18 -51.66
N THR A 713 -17.92 -16.85 -51.58
CA THR A 713 -17.01 -15.91 -52.29
C THR A 713 -15.66 -15.68 -51.62
N GLY A 714 -15.31 -16.45 -50.58
CA GLY A 714 -13.98 -16.39 -49.98
C GLY A 714 -13.71 -15.19 -49.06
N LYS A 715 -14.73 -14.55 -48.46
CA LYS A 715 -14.57 -13.45 -47.49
C LYS A 715 -13.60 -13.78 -46.34
N THR A 716 -13.84 -14.91 -45.67
CA THR A 716 -12.99 -15.41 -44.58
C THR A 716 -11.58 -15.72 -45.11
N PHE A 717 -11.49 -16.40 -46.26
CA PHE A 717 -10.21 -16.75 -46.89
C PHE A 717 -9.38 -15.52 -47.25
N LEU A 718 -10.00 -14.48 -47.80
CA LEU A 718 -9.36 -13.22 -48.18
C LEU A 718 -8.68 -12.58 -46.96
N VAL A 719 -9.42 -12.38 -45.87
CA VAL A 719 -8.88 -11.73 -44.67
C VAL A 719 -7.77 -12.57 -44.05
N SER A 720 -7.97 -13.88 -43.90
CA SER A 720 -6.94 -14.78 -43.34
C SER A 720 -5.67 -14.81 -44.19
N THR A 721 -5.79 -14.71 -45.51
CA THR A 721 -4.63 -14.69 -46.42
C THR A 721 -3.91 -13.34 -46.38
N LEU A 722 -4.64 -12.23 -46.40
CA LEU A 722 -4.05 -10.89 -46.36
C LEU A 722 -3.33 -10.61 -45.03
N VAL A 723 -3.90 -11.03 -43.91
CA VAL A 723 -3.24 -10.92 -42.60
C VAL A 723 -1.91 -11.66 -42.58
N LYS A 724 -1.86 -12.86 -43.18
CA LYS A 724 -0.64 -13.67 -43.31
C LYS A 724 0.39 -12.98 -44.19
N LEU A 725 -0.03 -12.50 -45.35
CA LEU A 725 0.85 -11.79 -46.30
C LEU A 725 1.43 -10.51 -45.70
N TRP A 726 0.64 -9.76 -44.94
CA TRP A 726 1.08 -8.50 -44.34
C TRP A 726 1.70 -8.64 -42.96
N ASN A 727 1.85 -9.87 -42.45
CA ASN A 727 2.41 -10.15 -41.12
C ASN A 727 1.75 -9.28 -40.02
N LEU A 728 0.42 -9.17 -40.08
CA LEU A 728 -0.36 -8.46 -39.08
C LEU A 728 -0.84 -9.44 -38.01
N ARG A 729 -0.96 -8.95 -36.77
CA ARG A 729 -1.61 -9.73 -35.70
C ARG A 729 -3.11 -9.72 -35.91
N THR A 730 -3.74 -10.89 -35.90
CA THR A 730 -5.20 -10.98 -36.03
C THR A 730 -5.84 -11.65 -34.83
N ILE A 731 -7.03 -11.17 -34.50
CA ILE A 731 -7.96 -11.85 -33.61
C ILE A 731 -9.17 -12.19 -34.45
N SER A 732 -9.30 -13.46 -34.83
CA SER A 732 -10.51 -13.97 -35.49
C SER A 732 -11.51 -14.44 -34.44
N VAL A 733 -12.76 -13.99 -34.58
CA VAL A 733 -13.87 -14.43 -33.72
C VAL A 733 -15.08 -14.70 -34.60
N LYS A 734 -15.72 -15.85 -34.38
CA LYS A 734 -17.01 -16.14 -35.04
C LYS A 734 -18.14 -15.58 -34.20
N GLY A 735 -19.16 -15.00 -34.85
CA GLY A 735 -20.28 -14.37 -34.15
C GLY A 735 -20.95 -15.25 -33.07
N PRO A 736 -21.19 -16.57 -33.30
CA PRO A 736 -21.75 -17.45 -32.27
C PRO A 736 -20.85 -17.70 -31.06
N GLU A 737 -19.52 -17.55 -31.18
CA GLU A 737 -18.57 -17.81 -30.09
C GLU A 737 -18.69 -16.78 -28.96
N LEU A 738 -19.15 -15.57 -29.28
CA LEU A 738 -19.35 -14.49 -28.30
C LEU A 738 -20.70 -14.58 -27.58
N LEU A 739 -21.64 -15.35 -28.11
CA LEU A 739 -22.97 -15.51 -27.56
C LEU A 739 -22.99 -16.65 -26.52
N ALA A 740 -22.86 -16.30 -25.25
CA ALA A 740 -23.08 -17.22 -24.14
C ALA A 740 -24.57 -17.33 -23.80
N LYS A 741 -24.97 -18.51 -23.29
CA LYS A 741 -26.35 -18.75 -22.78
C LYS A 741 -26.67 -17.94 -21.52
N TYR A 742 -25.63 -17.57 -20.76
CA TYR A 742 -25.78 -16.84 -19.50
C TYR A 742 -25.89 -15.34 -19.75
N ILE A 743 -26.88 -14.71 -19.11
CA ILE A 743 -27.18 -13.27 -19.23
C ILE A 743 -25.95 -12.47 -18.77
N GLY A 744 -25.53 -11.46 -19.54
CA GLY A 744 -24.42 -10.55 -19.22
C GLY A 744 -23.02 -11.07 -19.56
N GLN A 745 -22.82 -12.40 -19.65
CA GLN A 745 -21.52 -12.97 -20.01
C GLN A 745 -21.11 -12.61 -21.45
N SER A 746 -22.07 -12.56 -22.38
CA SER A 746 -21.82 -12.14 -23.77
C SER A 746 -21.32 -10.68 -23.88
N GLU A 747 -21.82 -9.78 -23.04
CA GLU A 747 -21.37 -8.37 -23.02
C GLU A 747 -19.95 -8.24 -22.46
N GLU A 748 -19.64 -9.00 -21.40
CA GLU A 748 -18.30 -9.05 -20.82
C GLU A 748 -17.29 -9.65 -21.80
N ASN A 749 -17.68 -10.70 -22.54
CA ASN A 749 -16.85 -11.30 -23.58
C ASN A 749 -16.49 -10.28 -24.69
N VAL A 750 -17.46 -9.46 -25.13
CA VAL A 750 -17.18 -8.38 -26.09
C VAL A 750 -16.22 -7.35 -25.52
N ARG A 751 -16.42 -6.91 -24.27
CA ARG A 751 -15.49 -5.97 -23.60
C ARG A 751 -14.08 -6.55 -23.49
N ASN A 752 -13.97 -7.80 -23.08
CA ASN A 752 -12.70 -8.51 -22.95
C ASN A 752 -12.02 -8.70 -24.31
N LEU A 753 -12.78 -8.94 -25.38
CA LEU A 753 -12.26 -9.03 -26.74
C LEU A 753 -11.63 -7.72 -27.20
N PHE A 754 -12.34 -6.59 -27.03
CA PHE A 754 -11.80 -5.28 -27.38
C PHE A 754 -10.63 -4.86 -26.48
N ASN A 755 -10.65 -5.21 -25.19
CA ASN A 755 -9.49 -5.04 -24.30
C ASN A 755 -8.28 -5.85 -24.80
N ARG A 756 -8.48 -7.10 -25.21
CA ARG A 756 -7.42 -7.95 -25.76
C ARG A 756 -6.86 -7.36 -27.05
N ALA A 757 -7.72 -6.89 -27.95
CA ALA A 757 -7.31 -6.20 -29.17
C ALA A 757 -6.52 -4.91 -28.88
N ARG A 758 -6.97 -4.09 -27.92
CA ARG A 758 -6.26 -2.88 -27.48
C ARG A 758 -4.89 -3.17 -26.87
N ASN A 759 -4.72 -4.33 -26.22
CA ASN A 759 -3.42 -4.75 -25.69
C ASN A 759 -2.48 -5.24 -26.80
N ALA A 760 -3.02 -5.75 -27.91
CA ALA A 760 -2.28 -6.35 -29.01
C ALA A 760 -1.98 -5.39 -30.17
N LYS A 761 -2.05 -4.06 -29.96
CA LYS A 761 -1.80 -3.05 -31.01
C LYS A 761 -0.38 -3.17 -31.58
N PRO A 762 -0.17 -3.05 -32.91
CA PRO A 762 -1.18 -3.01 -33.97
C PRO A 762 -1.83 -4.39 -34.19
N CYS A 763 -3.16 -4.45 -34.25
CA CYS A 763 -3.90 -5.68 -34.57
C CYS A 763 -5.15 -5.46 -35.43
N VAL A 764 -5.54 -6.52 -36.13
CA VAL A 764 -6.76 -6.62 -36.94
C VAL A 764 -7.77 -7.50 -36.20
N LEU A 765 -8.91 -6.92 -35.83
CA LEU A 765 -10.02 -7.65 -35.21
C LEU A 765 -10.98 -8.10 -36.31
N PHE A 766 -11.01 -9.41 -36.59
CA PHE A 766 -11.83 -10.01 -37.63
C PHE A 766 -13.06 -10.71 -37.06
N PHE A 767 -14.25 -10.19 -37.36
CA PHE A 767 -15.53 -10.80 -37.02
C PHE A 767 -16.08 -11.57 -38.22
N ASP A 768 -16.18 -12.89 -38.11
CA ASP A 768 -16.90 -13.72 -39.08
C ASP A 768 -18.36 -13.94 -38.64
N GLU A 769 -19.26 -14.12 -39.60
CA GLU A 769 -20.71 -14.25 -39.36
C GLU A 769 -21.28 -13.12 -38.49
N PHE A 770 -20.90 -11.87 -38.80
CA PHE A 770 -21.25 -10.70 -37.98
C PHE A 770 -22.76 -10.48 -37.81
N ASP A 771 -23.57 -11.00 -38.73
CA ASP A 771 -25.04 -10.98 -38.67
C ASP A 771 -25.62 -11.81 -37.52
N SER A 772 -24.91 -12.83 -37.03
CA SER A 772 -25.32 -13.60 -35.85
C SER A 772 -25.14 -12.82 -34.54
N LEU A 773 -24.14 -11.95 -34.46
CA LEU A 773 -23.82 -11.17 -33.27
C LEU A 773 -24.68 -9.91 -33.17
N ALA A 774 -24.98 -9.28 -34.31
CA ALA A 774 -25.63 -7.98 -34.36
C ALA A 774 -26.87 -7.93 -35.27
N PRO A 775 -27.92 -8.71 -34.96
CA PRO A 775 -29.19 -8.63 -35.68
C PRO A 775 -29.88 -7.27 -35.42
N LYS A 776 -30.84 -6.92 -36.28
CA LYS A 776 -31.73 -5.78 -36.07
C LYS A 776 -32.42 -5.86 -34.71
N ARG A 777 -32.46 -4.72 -34.02
CA ARG A 777 -33.08 -4.59 -32.69
C ARG A 777 -34.52 -5.08 -32.68
N GLY A 778 -34.89 -5.86 -31.65
CA GLY A 778 -36.22 -6.43 -31.50
C GLY A 778 -36.48 -7.73 -32.28
N HIS A 779 -35.45 -8.33 -32.88
CA HIS A 779 -35.55 -9.66 -33.49
C HIS A 779 -35.53 -10.79 -32.43
N ASP A 780 -34.93 -10.57 -31.27
CA ASP A 780 -34.91 -11.52 -30.14
C ASP A 780 -35.85 -11.11 -29.00
N SER A 781 -36.57 -12.09 -28.45
CA SER A 781 -37.47 -11.92 -27.32
C SER A 781 -36.76 -11.79 -25.97
N THR A 782 -35.51 -12.25 -25.86
CA THR A 782 -34.73 -12.27 -24.62
C THR A 782 -33.95 -10.97 -24.38
N GLY A 783 -33.81 -10.11 -25.39
CA GLY A 783 -33.07 -8.84 -25.32
C GLY A 783 -31.58 -8.97 -25.05
N VAL A 784 -31.01 -10.18 -25.09
CA VAL A 784 -29.57 -10.43 -24.86
C VAL A 784 -28.73 -9.84 -25.99
N THR A 785 -29.13 -10.09 -27.24
CA THR A 785 -28.47 -9.57 -28.44
C THR A 785 -28.53 -8.05 -28.53
N ASP A 786 -29.64 -7.42 -28.17
CA ASP A 786 -29.76 -5.96 -28.12
C ASP A 786 -28.73 -5.32 -27.17
N ARG A 787 -28.46 -5.94 -26.01
CA ARG A 787 -27.44 -5.45 -25.07
C ARG A 787 -26.03 -5.65 -25.59
N VAL A 788 -25.75 -6.80 -26.22
CA VAL A 788 -24.47 -7.08 -26.87
C VAL A 788 -24.19 -6.06 -27.99
N VAL A 789 -25.20 -5.75 -28.82
CA VAL A 789 -25.10 -4.70 -29.84
C VAL A 789 -24.80 -3.35 -29.21
N ASN A 790 -25.48 -2.96 -28.14
CA ASN A 790 -25.19 -1.70 -27.44
C ASN A 790 -23.77 -1.67 -26.85
N GLN A 791 -23.27 -2.79 -26.32
CA GLN A 791 -21.89 -2.88 -25.85
C GLN A 791 -20.91 -2.72 -27.02
N LEU A 792 -21.17 -3.38 -28.15
CA LEU A 792 -20.33 -3.27 -29.34
C LEU A 792 -20.33 -1.84 -29.91
N LEU A 793 -21.46 -1.13 -29.89
CA LEU A 793 -21.53 0.29 -30.20
C LEU A 793 -20.67 1.14 -29.26
N THR A 794 -20.70 0.82 -27.96
CA THR A 794 -19.93 1.54 -26.94
C THR A 794 -18.42 1.33 -27.12
N GLU A 795 -17.98 0.12 -27.46
CA GLU A 795 -16.56 -0.16 -27.74
C GLU A 795 -16.08 0.49 -29.05
N LEU A 796 -16.91 0.50 -30.10
CA LEU A 796 -16.58 1.16 -31.37
C LEU A 796 -16.55 2.70 -31.25
N ASP A 797 -17.45 3.29 -30.45
CA ASP A 797 -17.51 4.73 -30.22
C ASP A 797 -16.49 5.23 -29.18
N GLY A 798 -15.85 4.31 -28.44
CA GLY A 798 -15.13 4.56 -27.20
C GLY A 798 -14.25 5.81 -27.17
N VAL A 799 -14.24 6.48 -26.00
CA VAL A 799 -13.59 7.78 -25.73
C VAL A 799 -12.08 7.77 -26.01
N GLU A 800 -11.42 6.61 -25.89
CA GLU A 800 -9.98 6.45 -26.13
C GLU A 800 -9.59 6.30 -27.60
N GLY A 801 -10.56 6.12 -28.52
CA GLY A 801 -10.30 5.82 -29.92
C GLY A 801 -9.64 4.45 -30.14
N LEU A 802 -10.00 3.75 -31.22
CA LEU A 802 -9.36 2.51 -31.65
C LEU A 802 -8.01 2.79 -32.32
N ASN A 803 -7.10 3.51 -31.64
CA ASN A 803 -5.78 3.81 -32.19
C ASN A 803 -4.99 2.50 -32.34
N GLY A 804 -4.68 2.10 -33.57
CA GLY A 804 -3.92 0.88 -33.88
C GLY A 804 -4.74 -0.42 -33.87
N VAL A 805 -6.07 -0.36 -33.75
CA VAL A 805 -6.95 -1.54 -33.90
C VAL A 805 -7.90 -1.31 -35.06
N THR A 806 -7.82 -2.14 -36.09
CA THR A 806 -8.73 -2.08 -37.24
C THR A 806 -9.75 -3.20 -37.16
N VAL A 807 -11.04 -2.86 -37.25
CA VAL A 807 -12.13 -3.85 -37.21
C VAL A 807 -12.53 -4.24 -38.64
N ILE A 808 -12.50 -5.53 -38.96
CA ILE A 808 -13.02 -6.09 -40.21
C ILE A 808 -14.16 -7.03 -39.85
N ALA A 809 -15.34 -6.81 -40.43
CA ALA A 809 -16.49 -7.67 -40.24
C ALA A 809 -16.88 -8.32 -41.57
N ALA A 810 -17.18 -9.62 -41.56
CA ALA A 810 -17.71 -10.34 -42.70
C ALA A 810 -19.16 -10.77 -42.46
N THR A 811 -20.02 -10.59 -43.47
CA THR A 811 -21.40 -11.07 -43.44
C THR A 811 -21.85 -11.56 -44.81
N SER A 812 -22.79 -12.51 -44.82
CA SER A 812 -23.50 -12.89 -46.05
C SER A 812 -24.86 -12.21 -46.19
N ARG A 813 -25.38 -11.64 -45.09
CA ARG A 813 -26.73 -11.07 -44.98
C ARG A 813 -26.70 -9.68 -44.34
N PRO A 814 -26.19 -8.66 -45.05
CA PRO A 814 -26.10 -7.29 -44.54
C PRO A 814 -27.48 -6.68 -44.19
N GLU A 815 -28.57 -7.19 -44.76
CA GLU A 815 -29.93 -6.75 -44.46
C GLU A 815 -30.41 -7.08 -43.04
N LEU A 816 -29.76 -8.05 -42.36
CA LEU A 816 -30.08 -8.43 -40.98
C LEU A 816 -29.35 -7.57 -39.95
N LEU A 817 -28.32 -6.82 -40.35
CA LEU A 817 -27.52 -6.01 -39.45
C LEU A 817 -28.26 -4.78 -38.91
N ASP A 818 -27.95 -4.38 -37.68
CA ASP A 818 -28.38 -3.10 -37.12
C ASP A 818 -27.76 -1.93 -37.90
N PRO A 819 -28.56 -1.04 -38.54
CA PRO A 819 -28.03 0.13 -39.26
C PRO A 819 -27.24 1.08 -38.35
N ALA A 820 -27.40 1.01 -37.02
CA ALA A 820 -26.57 1.79 -36.10
C ALA A 820 -25.07 1.49 -36.29
N LEU A 821 -24.68 0.25 -36.57
CA LEU A 821 -23.28 -0.15 -36.70
C LEU A 821 -22.60 0.41 -37.95
N LEU A 822 -23.39 0.74 -38.97
CA LEU A 822 -22.94 1.22 -40.28
C LEU A 822 -22.80 2.75 -40.34
N ARG A 823 -23.00 3.42 -39.21
CA ARG A 823 -22.86 4.88 -39.14
C ARG A 823 -21.38 5.27 -39.24
N SER A 824 -21.12 6.42 -39.86
CA SER A 824 -19.77 6.99 -39.94
C SER A 824 -19.11 7.07 -38.56
N GLY A 825 -17.83 6.67 -38.50
CA GLY A 825 -17.05 6.55 -37.26
C GLY A 825 -17.04 5.15 -36.63
N ARG A 826 -17.88 4.23 -37.09
CA ARG A 826 -17.90 2.81 -36.69
C ARG A 826 -17.41 1.95 -37.86
N ILE A 827 -18.28 1.16 -38.49
CA ILE A 827 -17.98 0.40 -39.70
C ILE A 827 -18.38 1.24 -40.93
N ASP A 828 -17.45 2.08 -41.36
CA ASP A 828 -17.70 3.12 -42.38
C ASP A 828 -17.51 2.60 -43.81
N ARG A 829 -16.54 1.72 -44.03
CA ARG A 829 -16.22 1.21 -45.38
C ARG A 829 -16.99 -0.06 -45.68
N LEU A 830 -17.93 0.02 -46.63
CA LEU A 830 -18.72 -1.11 -47.11
C LEU A 830 -18.12 -1.64 -48.42
N VAL A 831 -17.61 -2.88 -48.41
CA VAL A 831 -17.00 -3.50 -49.59
C VAL A 831 -17.75 -4.76 -49.98
N GLU A 832 -18.14 -4.81 -51.26
CA GLU A 832 -18.89 -5.93 -51.83
C GLU A 832 -17.93 -6.96 -52.43
N CYS A 833 -18.02 -8.20 -51.98
CA CYS A 833 -17.35 -9.35 -52.60
C CYS A 833 -18.29 -9.94 -53.65
N THR A 834 -18.06 -9.59 -54.90
CA THR A 834 -18.86 -10.06 -56.04
C THR A 834 -18.58 -11.53 -56.36
N LEU A 835 -19.43 -12.11 -57.22
CA LEU A 835 -19.14 -13.42 -57.81
C LEU A 835 -17.95 -13.29 -58.79
N PRO A 836 -17.15 -14.35 -58.96
CA PRO A 836 -15.99 -14.30 -59.85
C PRO A 836 -16.41 -14.25 -61.32
N ASP A 837 -15.86 -13.28 -62.06
CA ASP A 837 -16.01 -13.16 -63.51
C ASP A 837 -15.23 -14.27 -64.23
N PHE A 838 -15.41 -14.42 -65.54
CA PHE A 838 -14.66 -15.41 -66.34
C PHE A 838 -13.13 -15.39 -66.11
N PRO A 839 -12.42 -14.24 -66.22
CA PRO A 839 -10.98 -14.20 -65.97
C PRO A 839 -10.64 -14.55 -64.52
N SER A 840 -11.46 -14.12 -63.57
CA SER A 840 -11.29 -14.43 -62.16
C SER A 840 -11.46 -15.93 -61.88
N ARG A 841 -12.46 -16.59 -62.49
CA ARG A 841 -12.67 -18.03 -62.37
C ARG A 841 -11.49 -18.80 -62.93
N LEU A 842 -11.03 -18.44 -64.12
CA LEU A 842 -9.84 -19.05 -64.74
C LEU A 842 -8.63 -18.95 -63.80
N ALA A 843 -8.34 -17.77 -63.26
CA ALA A 843 -7.24 -17.58 -62.33
C ALA A 843 -7.44 -18.33 -60.99
N ILE A 844 -8.69 -18.51 -60.53
CA ILE A 844 -9.01 -19.38 -59.39
C ILE A 844 -8.72 -20.86 -59.72
N PHE A 845 -9.11 -21.33 -60.91
CA PHE A 845 -8.79 -22.68 -61.39
C PHE A 845 -7.27 -22.89 -61.47
N GLU A 846 -6.51 -21.91 -61.95
CA GLU A 846 -5.04 -21.93 -61.97
C GLU A 846 -4.41 -21.92 -60.57
N SER A 847 -4.97 -21.15 -59.63
CA SER A 847 -4.48 -21.12 -58.26
C SER A 847 -4.63 -22.48 -57.56
N PHE A 848 -5.76 -23.17 -57.80
CA PHE A 848 -5.98 -24.52 -57.28
C PHE A 848 -5.19 -25.58 -58.05
N SER A 849 -4.98 -25.40 -59.36
CA SER A 849 -4.18 -26.32 -60.18
C SER A 849 -2.74 -26.39 -59.69
N ASN A 850 -2.13 -25.25 -59.33
CA ASN A 850 -0.76 -25.19 -58.82
C ASN A 850 -0.54 -25.99 -57.51
N LYS A 851 -1.61 -26.30 -56.77
CA LYS A 851 -1.54 -27.09 -55.53
C LYS A 851 -1.65 -28.60 -55.76
N LEU A 852 -2.08 -29.03 -56.95
CA LEU A 852 -2.38 -30.42 -57.29
C LEU A 852 -1.54 -30.86 -58.49
N TYR A 853 -1.30 -32.17 -58.61
CA TYR A 853 -0.63 -32.72 -59.78
C TYR A 853 -1.67 -33.02 -60.86
N LEU A 854 -1.72 -32.16 -61.87
CA LEU A 854 -2.62 -32.30 -63.01
C LEU A 854 -1.87 -32.87 -64.21
N ASP A 855 -2.59 -33.64 -65.02
CA ASP A 855 -2.12 -34.09 -66.33
C ASP A 855 -1.99 -32.90 -67.30
N GLU A 856 -0.99 -32.91 -68.18
CA GLU A 856 -0.74 -31.84 -69.17
C GLU A 856 -1.93 -31.68 -70.15
N ALA A 857 -2.77 -32.70 -70.27
CA ALA A 857 -3.97 -32.70 -71.11
C ALA A 857 -5.20 -31.99 -70.49
N VAL A 858 -5.08 -31.39 -69.30
CA VAL A 858 -6.20 -30.73 -68.63
C VAL A 858 -6.42 -29.30 -69.15
N GLU A 859 -7.60 -29.05 -69.73
CA GLU A 859 -8.01 -27.73 -70.20
C GLU A 859 -8.83 -26.99 -69.14
N LEU A 860 -8.21 -26.02 -68.44
CA LEU A 860 -8.87 -25.22 -67.39
C LEU A 860 -9.86 -24.18 -67.95
N GLU A 861 -9.58 -23.62 -69.13
CA GLU A 861 -10.44 -22.64 -69.80
C GLU A 861 -11.85 -23.18 -70.05
N TYR A 862 -11.95 -24.46 -70.43
CA TYR A 862 -13.21 -25.15 -70.65
C TYR A 862 -14.11 -25.17 -69.39
N PHE A 863 -13.51 -25.42 -68.22
CA PHE A 863 -14.24 -25.42 -66.96
C PHE A 863 -14.59 -24.00 -66.49
N ALA A 864 -13.74 -23.01 -66.74
CA ALA A 864 -13.99 -21.61 -66.43
C ALA A 864 -15.20 -21.04 -67.20
N ASP A 865 -15.36 -21.43 -68.47
CA ASP A 865 -16.50 -21.03 -69.31
C ASP A 865 -17.81 -21.65 -68.82
N LYS A 866 -17.81 -22.95 -68.51
CA LYS A 866 -19.01 -23.68 -68.04
C LYS A 866 -19.40 -23.43 -66.59
N SER A 867 -18.54 -22.82 -65.79
CA SER A 867 -18.76 -22.59 -64.36
C SER A 867 -19.43 -21.25 -64.04
N GLU A 868 -20.39 -20.82 -64.88
CA GLU A 868 -21.20 -19.64 -64.57
C GLU A 868 -21.95 -19.80 -63.23
N ASN A 869 -21.91 -18.77 -62.39
CA ASN A 869 -22.48 -18.73 -61.03
C ASN A 869 -21.82 -19.65 -60.00
N TYR A 870 -20.71 -20.31 -60.33
CA TYR A 870 -19.93 -21.05 -59.34
C TYR A 870 -19.20 -20.08 -58.42
N THR A 871 -19.22 -20.38 -57.13
CA THR A 871 -18.44 -19.67 -56.13
C THR A 871 -17.03 -20.25 -56.00
N GLY A 872 -16.09 -19.53 -55.39
CA GLY A 872 -14.75 -20.07 -55.14
C GLY A 872 -14.76 -21.36 -54.32
N ALA A 873 -15.71 -21.49 -53.39
CA ALA A 873 -15.93 -22.72 -52.63
C ALA A 873 -16.43 -23.88 -53.49
N ASP A 874 -17.27 -23.60 -54.50
CA ASP A 874 -17.75 -24.64 -55.44
C ASP A 874 -16.61 -25.14 -56.33
N ILE A 875 -15.75 -24.24 -56.81
CA ILE A 875 -14.56 -24.60 -57.59
C ILE A 875 -13.59 -25.46 -56.75
N GLN A 876 -13.37 -25.09 -55.48
CA GLN A 876 -12.59 -25.90 -54.56
C GLN A 876 -13.21 -27.29 -54.34
N SER A 877 -14.53 -27.38 -54.25
CA SER A 877 -15.27 -28.64 -54.13
C SER A 877 -15.09 -29.54 -55.36
N ILE A 878 -15.06 -28.96 -56.57
CA ILE A 878 -14.77 -29.68 -57.82
C ILE A 878 -13.40 -30.35 -57.74
N PHE A 879 -12.35 -29.60 -57.39
CA PHE A 879 -11.00 -30.15 -57.27
C PHE A 879 -10.88 -31.22 -56.16
N THR A 880 -11.53 -31.00 -55.02
CA THR A 880 -11.54 -31.97 -53.92
C THR A 880 -12.22 -33.27 -54.34
N SER A 881 -13.35 -33.15 -55.05
CA SER A 881 -14.09 -34.31 -55.58
C SER A 881 -13.29 -35.04 -56.66
N ALA A 882 -12.65 -34.30 -57.57
CA ALA A 882 -11.80 -34.87 -58.62
C ALA A 882 -10.60 -35.63 -58.02
N ASN A 883 -9.96 -35.06 -57.00
CA ASN A 883 -8.89 -35.73 -56.28
C ASN A 883 -9.38 -37.02 -55.59
N MET A 884 -10.55 -36.98 -54.95
CA MET A 884 -11.14 -38.18 -54.32
C MET A 884 -11.50 -39.26 -55.34
N ILE A 885 -11.94 -38.88 -56.55
CA ILE A 885 -12.20 -39.82 -57.65
C ILE A 885 -10.87 -40.44 -58.13
N ALA A 886 -9.84 -39.63 -58.34
CA ALA A 886 -8.50 -40.09 -58.72
C ALA A 886 -7.90 -41.04 -57.67
N VAL A 887 -8.06 -40.73 -56.38
CA VAL A 887 -7.66 -41.62 -55.28
C VAL A 887 -8.43 -42.95 -55.31
N LYS A 888 -9.74 -42.93 -55.54
CA LYS A 888 -10.55 -44.16 -55.63
C LYS A 888 -10.12 -45.04 -56.81
N GLU A 889 -9.85 -44.43 -57.97
CA GLU A 889 -9.31 -45.14 -59.15
C GLU A 889 -7.96 -45.76 -58.82
N ALA A 890 -7.03 -45.00 -58.22
CA ALA A 890 -5.71 -45.51 -57.82
C ALA A 890 -5.80 -46.67 -56.80
N ILE A 891 -6.70 -46.59 -55.82
CA ILE A 891 -6.93 -47.69 -54.86
C ILE A 891 -7.46 -48.94 -55.59
N SER A 892 -8.35 -48.77 -56.57
CA SER A 892 -8.91 -49.89 -57.33
C SER A 892 -7.90 -50.54 -58.28
N GLU A 893 -6.96 -49.77 -58.84
CA GLU A 893 -5.93 -50.26 -59.76
C GLU A 893 -4.74 -50.92 -59.04
N PHE A 894 -4.25 -50.32 -57.94
CA PHE A 894 -2.99 -50.74 -57.31
C PHE A 894 -3.16 -51.49 -55.97
N GLY A 895 -4.37 -51.49 -55.39
CA GLY A 895 -4.66 -52.07 -54.07
C GLY A 895 -4.11 -51.24 -52.90
N GLN A 896 -4.64 -51.45 -51.69
CA GLN A 896 -4.33 -50.61 -50.50
C GLN A 896 -2.84 -50.58 -50.12
N GLU A 897 -2.05 -51.60 -50.48
CA GLU A 897 -0.65 -51.74 -50.05
C GLU A 897 0.37 -51.11 -51.02
N LYS A 898 -0.03 -50.66 -52.23
CA LYS A 898 0.89 -50.11 -53.26
C LYS A 898 0.37 -48.82 -53.88
N LEU A 899 -0.11 -47.89 -53.06
CA LEU A 899 -0.50 -46.57 -53.55
C LEU A 899 0.75 -45.77 -53.97
N PRO A 900 0.74 -45.12 -55.16
CA PRO A 900 1.79 -44.20 -55.54
C PRO A 900 1.79 -42.94 -54.66
N ASP A 901 2.99 -42.43 -54.34
CA ASP A 901 3.16 -41.19 -53.55
C ASP A 901 2.59 -39.94 -54.23
N ARG A 902 2.30 -40.01 -55.54
CA ARG A 902 1.75 -38.90 -56.33
C ARG A 902 0.58 -39.39 -57.17
N ILE A 903 -0.58 -38.77 -56.95
CA ILE A 903 -1.81 -39.05 -57.69
C ILE A 903 -1.99 -37.93 -58.72
N ILE A 904 -2.07 -38.31 -59.99
CA ILE A 904 -2.25 -37.38 -61.11
C ILE A 904 -3.75 -37.31 -61.42
N ILE A 905 -4.29 -36.10 -61.45
CA ILE A 905 -5.69 -35.85 -61.80
C ILE A 905 -5.82 -35.72 -63.32
N LYS A 906 -6.62 -36.60 -63.92
CA LYS A 906 -6.92 -36.61 -65.35
C LYS A 906 -8.13 -35.72 -65.65
N GLN A 907 -8.26 -35.30 -66.91
CA GLN A 907 -9.44 -34.55 -67.40
C GLN A 907 -10.77 -35.27 -67.12
N THR A 908 -10.79 -36.60 -67.20
CA THR A 908 -11.98 -37.43 -66.92
C THR A 908 -12.49 -37.27 -65.49
N HIS A 909 -11.58 -37.20 -64.52
CA HIS A 909 -11.91 -37.03 -63.11
C HIS A 909 -12.52 -35.65 -62.84
N LEU A 910 -11.99 -34.61 -63.48
CA LEU A 910 -12.55 -33.27 -63.38
C LEU A 910 -13.93 -33.16 -64.03
N ILE A 911 -14.16 -33.81 -65.17
CA ILE A 911 -15.49 -33.84 -65.80
C ILE A 911 -16.50 -34.57 -64.92
N GLU A 912 -16.13 -35.72 -64.36
CA GLU A 912 -17.01 -36.48 -63.45
C GLU A 912 -17.31 -35.68 -62.18
N ALA A 913 -16.29 -35.04 -61.59
CA ALA A 913 -16.45 -34.14 -60.45
C ALA A 913 -17.37 -32.97 -60.79
N PHE A 914 -17.16 -32.30 -61.92
CA PHE A 914 -17.96 -31.17 -62.37
C PHE A 914 -19.44 -31.54 -62.55
N ASN A 915 -19.73 -32.73 -63.10
CA ASN A 915 -21.10 -33.23 -63.22
C ASN A 915 -21.73 -33.58 -61.87
N SER A 916 -20.91 -33.98 -60.89
CA SER A 916 -21.38 -34.30 -59.53
C SER A 916 -21.67 -33.06 -58.69
N THR A 917 -20.89 -32.00 -58.85
CA THR A 917 -21.03 -30.73 -58.13
C THR A 917 -22.08 -29.85 -58.78
N ARG A 918 -23.04 -29.37 -58.01
CA ARG A 918 -24.03 -28.38 -58.46
C ARG A 918 -23.60 -26.99 -57.98
N PRO A 919 -23.92 -25.92 -58.72
CA PRO A 919 -23.67 -24.56 -58.23
C PRO A 919 -24.49 -24.31 -56.96
N THR A 920 -23.86 -23.74 -55.94
CA THR A 920 -24.52 -23.46 -54.65
C THR A 920 -25.57 -22.35 -54.78
N LEU A 921 -25.39 -21.44 -55.74
CA LEU A 921 -26.31 -20.33 -56.00
C LEU A 921 -27.08 -20.56 -57.30
N SER A 922 -28.41 -20.56 -57.23
CA SER A 922 -29.25 -20.51 -58.42
C SER A 922 -29.29 -19.10 -59.00
N MET A 923 -29.62 -18.96 -60.30
CA MET A 923 -29.79 -17.64 -60.93
C MET A 923 -30.85 -16.79 -60.21
N ALA A 924 -31.89 -17.42 -59.66
CA ALA A 924 -32.90 -16.73 -58.86
C ALA A 924 -32.33 -16.18 -57.54
N ASP A 925 -31.42 -16.93 -56.90
CA ASP A 925 -30.74 -16.50 -55.67
C ASP A 925 -29.75 -15.38 -55.95
N VAL A 926 -29.00 -15.44 -57.05
CA VAL A 926 -28.10 -14.35 -57.47
C VAL A 926 -28.90 -13.05 -57.65
N ILE A 927 -30.04 -13.10 -58.35
CA ILE A 927 -30.94 -11.94 -58.52
C ILE A 927 -31.48 -11.47 -57.15
N ARG A 928 -31.79 -12.40 -56.23
CA ARG A 928 -32.25 -12.06 -54.88
C ARG A 928 -31.18 -11.34 -54.08
N TYR A 929 -29.94 -11.81 -54.11
CA TYR A 929 -28.80 -11.18 -53.45
C TYR A 929 -28.50 -9.80 -54.06
N GLN A 930 -28.46 -9.69 -55.38
CA GLN A 930 -28.28 -8.41 -56.07
C GLN A 930 -29.35 -7.39 -55.67
N LYS A 931 -30.62 -7.79 -55.60
CA LYS A 931 -31.72 -6.94 -55.13
C LYS A 931 -31.55 -6.54 -53.65
N ALA A 932 -31.15 -7.48 -52.79
CA ALA A 932 -30.92 -7.20 -51.37
C ALA A 932 -29.76 -6.21 -51.17
N TYR A 933 -28.65 -6.39 -51.88
CA TYR A 933 -27.47 -5.53 -51.81
C TYR A 933 -27.72 -4.16 -52.45
N ALA A 934 -28.51 -4.07 -53.52
CA ALA A 934 -28.93 -2.80 -54.11
C ALA A 934 -29.81 -1.97 -53.15
N ARG A 935 -30.72 -2.62 -52.42
CA ARG A 935 -31.51 -1.99 -51.34
C ARG A 935 -30.62 -1.51 -50.20
N PHE A 936 -29.63 -2.31 -49.81
CA PHE A 936 -28.68 -1.97 -48.77
C PHE A 936 -27.79 -0.76 -49.15
N LYS A 937 -27.32 -0.68 -50.41
CA LYS A 937 -26.57 0.45 -50.96
C LYS A 937 -27.43 1.71 -51.24
N ASN A 938 -28.72 1.72 -50.86
CA ASN A 938 -29.66 2.81 -51.12
C ASN A 938 -29.73 3.26 -52.59
N LYS A 939 -29.59 2.33 -53.56
CA LYS A 939 -29.72 2.65 -55.00
C LYS A 939 -31.17 2.63 -55.53
N GLU A 940 -32.15 2.18 -54.76
CA GLU A 940 -33.57 2.26 -55.11
C GLU A 940 -34.42 2.93 -54.03
N LYS A 941 -35.31 3.84 -54.43
CA LYS A 941 -36.43 4.32 -53.60
C LYS A 941 -37.39 3.14 -53.35
N PRO A 942 -37.93 2.96 -52.13
CA PRO A 942 -38.88 1.88 -51.87
C PRO A 942 -40.09 2.01 -52.79
N SER A 943 -40.38 0.97 -53.56
CA SER A 943 -41.55 0.89 -54.44
C SER A 943 -42.85 1.04 -53.64
N ARG A 944 -43.80 1.81 -54.17
CA ARG A 944 -45.11 2.15 -53.56
C ARG A 944 -45.94 0.97 -53.05
N ASP A 945 -45.70 -0.26 -53.51
CA ASP A 945 -46.45 -1.45 -53.12
C ASP A 945 -46.20 -1.95 -51.69
N PHE A 946 -45.15 -1.48 -51.01
CA PHE A 946 -44.91 -1.84 -49.61
C PHE A 946 -45.75 -1.03 -48.62
N VAL A 947 -46.27 0.14 -49.04
CA VAL A 947 -47.08 1.02 -48.20
C VAL A 947 -48.53 0.53 -48.13
N SER A 948 -49.05 -0.10 -49.19
CA SER A 948 -50.45 -0.55 -49.27
C SER A 948 -50.77 -1.77 -48.39
N LYS A 949 -49.81 -2.68 -48.18
CA LYS A 949 -50.01 -3.88 -47.33
C LYS A 949 -49.95 -3.60 -45.83
N ARG A 950 -49.33 -2.50 -45.40
CA ARG A 950 -49.25 -2.13 -43.97
C ARG A 950 -50.48 -1.34 -43.51
N ALA A 951 -51.13 -0.63 -44.42
CA ALA A 951 -52.35 0.13 -44.14
C ALA A 951 -53.63 -0.73 -44.02
N THR A 952 -53.57 -2.01 -44.36
CA THR A 952 -54.71 -2.94 -44.26
C THR A 952 -54.68 -3.83 -43.02
N LEU A 953 -53.64 -3.72 -42.18
CA LEU A 953 -53.45 -4.48 -40.94
C LEU A 953 -53.24 -3.58 -39.71
N ALA A 954 -53.54 -2.29 -39.81
CA ALA A 954 -53.52 -1.34 -38.69
C ALA A 954 -54.94 -0.95 -38.30
#